data_AF-A0A832FCW1-F1
#
_entry.id   AF-A0A832FCW1-F1
#
_cell.length_a   1.000
_cell.length_b   1.000
_cell.length_c   1.000
_cell.angle_alpha   90.00
_cell.angle_beta   90.00
_cell.angle_gamma   90.00
#
_symmetry.space_group_name_H-M   'P 1'
#
loop_
_entity.id
_entity.type
_entity.pdbx_description
1 polymer ?
#
loop_
_entity_poly.entity_id
_entity_poly.type
_entity_poly.pdbx_seq_one_letter_code
_entity_poly.pdbx_strand_id
1 'polypeptide(L)'
;MSTAAKGKNHQALADDAPLEDEIEEAEEGVSINYIIFTLLVGLLLLLNWLGIFKTVLGIDTAIILTLVGGYKIFLGALESLFRRKISVDLAIALAAIAALSIKQYLAAAEVMFIMLVGEALESFAVDRTRGAIKKLIDLSPKKARVVREGKEQEIEVERLVAGDRVIVKPGERIPVDGEVLSGYSSVDQSTITGESIPVEKSAGSKVYSGTINQLGSLEIRAEKVGEDTLLSRIIHLVEEAQSQKAPIQKVADRYAKFFVPIIILVAAISWLITRDLVRSVSILIIACPCALVLATPTAIFAGIGRMAKEGILVKGGAYLEAMGRVGLIALDKTGTLTQGKPRLVSIIPFQEYSEQQVLSLAALAEQHSEHLLARIVVEEAKRRSADIGQCEHFLVKPGLGVEAVYQGKRVFVGSRKLLQEEGIEFDASAIKVLEEVERKGQTIILISCEQKLAGAITMQDEIRPEAIETIRKLKKLGLKLTLLTGDNELVAKQIAHQAGIDEYAANLLPDGKVDRIRKWQEEGYVVAMVGDGINDAPSLTAANVGIAMGSIGSDIAIDAADMIFMADDLSRLEKAVVIGRKTVKTIRQNIIFFAVIFNTLAVVAAAWASAWVTPPIAAIVHQISSLLVVGNSLRLLSGKIKDILTGWLLALLEWSKHLVHDHIRSLWESYRKPIVNTSLALVIVLYLFSGLTMIAPYQRGVVQRFGRLITDNVPPGLHLFFPWPIDKVTKVIRSVDRVEIGFRRNKNIARRVDQKTGQVITTYEWDIQDRSGEYQKKDDETLVFTGDENFLELDLVVQYRVKNPSAYLFKIRGLQDTENLVRFCAQSAIREIIGQKGADQILTTDRSEIEARVSKLLQQEFDSLDTGLLVTGAYLQSVHPPIEVADSFRAVVNAHEEKIMLINLAEAYHNEQLPLAHGKGEQNIRLAEAYRQEIVNRAEGEGERFVRMCENYDRFQEATTLRLYLETVESVLPGMKKFILDEQRNGREELTVFGSKKIETLMNNLTREFFPRAKQQNLKP
;
A
#
# COMPACT_ATOMS: atom_id res chain seq x y z
N MET A 1 26.13 -12.06 25.92
CA MET A 1 27.47 -11.42 25.83
C MET A 1 27.44 -10.54 24.60
N SER A 2 27.66 -9.23 24.59
CA SER A 2 28.12 -8.22 25.55
C SER A 2 27.46 -6.91 25.08
N THR A 3 26.65 -6.20 25.87
CA THR A 3 27.04 -5.06 26.73
C THR A 3 28.06 -4.08 26.13
N ALA A 4 27.70 -2.79 26.25
CA ALA A 4 28.50 -1.56 26.22
C ALA A 4 28.64 -0.79 24.89
N ALA A 5 27.76 0.20 24.70
CA ALA A 5 28.12 1.56 24.25
C ALA A 5 26.94 2.53 24.48
N LYS A 6 26.69 2.89 25.75
CA LYS A 6 25.97 4.11 26.14
C LYS A 6 27.05 5.18 26.38
N GLY A 7 26.95 6.32 25.69
CA GLY A 7 27.69 7.51 26.07
C GLY A 7 28.17 8.37 24.90
N LYS A 8 27.62 9.58 24.84
CA LYS A 8 28.04 10.76 24.05
C LYS A 8 27.57 10.79 22.59
N ASN A 9 26.45 11.46 22.38
CA ASN A 9 26.31 12.58 21.44
C ASN A 9 24.90 13.20 21.62
N HIS A 10 24.77 14.12 22.57
CA HIS A 10 23.63 15.03 22.70
C HIS A 10 24.21 16.43 22.79
N GLN A 11 24.49 17.07 21.63
CA GLN A 11 24.64 18.53 21.52
C GLN A 11 24.89 19.09 20.10
N ALA A 12 24.63 18.35 19.03
CA ALA A 12 24.68 18.90 17.68
C ALA A 12 23.70 18.17 16.78
N LEU A 13 22.45 18.66 16.76
CA LEU A 13 21.38 18.41 15.77
C LEU A 13 20.15 19.16 16.32
N ALA A 14 20.15 20.48 16.19
CA ALA A 14 19.04 21.34 16.65
C ALA A 14 18.56 22.32 15.57
N ASP A 15 18.89 22.08 14.29
CA ASP A 15 18.60 23.01 13.20
C ASP A 15 17.94 22.37 11.96
N ASP A 16 17.32 21.19 12.05
CA ASP A 16 16.49 20.64 10.96
C ASP A 16 15.24 19.96 11.51
N ALA A 17 14.17 20.73 11.69
CA ALA A 17 12.78 20.26 11.70
C ALA A 17 11.89 21.43 11.23
N PRO A 18 11.09 21.23 10.17
CA PRO A 18 9.80 20.58 10.37
C PRO A 18 9.54 19.51 9.31
N LEU A 19 9.37 18.26 9.73
CA LEU A 19 9.00 17.15 8.83
C LEU A 19 7.65 16.50 9.20
N GLU A 20 7.04 16.81 10.35
CA GLU A 20 5.78 16.16 10.76
C GLU A 20 4.54 16.88 10.23
N ASP A 21 4.48 18.21 10.27
CA ASP A 21 3.38 18.98 9.64
C ASP A 21 3.39 18.81 8.09
N GLU A 22 4.56 18.63 7.47
CA GLU A 22 4.68 18.35 6.03
C GLU A 22 4.18 16.94 5.65
N ILE A 23 4.31 15.95 6.55
CA ILE A 23 3.78 14.60 6.32
C ILE A 23 2.25 14.59 6.49
N GLU A 24 1.69 15.34 7.43
CA GLU A 24 0.23 15.44 7.64
C GLU A 24 -0.48 16.23 6.54
N GLU A 25 0.09 17.36 6.08
CA GLU A 25 -0.38 18.07 4.87
C GLU A 25 -0.17 17.24 3.61
N ALA A 26 0.89 16.43 3.54
CA ALA A 26 1.10 15.50 2.42
C ALA A 26 0.07 14.37 2.41
N GLU A 27 -0.31 13.78 3.56
CA GLU A 27 -1.30 12.69 3.58
C GLU A 27 -2.74 13.17 3.32
N GLU A 28 -3.17 14.29 3.92
CA GLU A 28 -4.48 14.88 3.60
C GLU A 28 -4.53 15.42 2.16
N GLY A 29 -3.45 16.05 1.71
CA GLY A 29 -3.27 16.52 0.34
C GLY A 29 -3.26 15.38 -0.68
N VAL A 30 -2.68 14.21 -0.35
CA VAL A 30 -2.67 13.02 -1.22
C VAL A 30 -4.08 12.44 -1.40
N SER A 31 -4.92 12.40 -0.37
CA SER A 31 -6.30 11.89 -0.51
C SER A 31 -7.16 12.79 -1.40
N ILE A 32 -7.03 14.11 -1.24
CA ILE A 32 -7.75 15.13 -2.03
C ILE A 32 -7.26 15.10 -3.49
N ASN A 33 -5.95 15.02 -3.69
CA ASN A 33 -5.35 14.90 -5.03
C ASN A 33 -5.78 13.61 -5.74
N TYR A 34 -5.97 12.50 -5.01
CA TYR A 34 -6.42 11.23 -5.59
C TYR A 34 -7.90 11.26 -6.02
N ILE A 35 -8.76 11.89 -5.23
CA ILE A 35 -10.17 12.09 -5.59
C ILE A 35 -10.29 13.04 -6.79
N ILE A 36 -9.54 14.15 -6.80
CA ILE A 36 -9.50 15.09 -7.93
C ILE A 36 -9.00 14.39 -9.19
N PHE A 37 -7.94 13.58 -9.09
CA PHE A 37 -7.43 12.76 -10.19
C PHE A 37 -8.50 11.79 -10.73
N THR A 38 -9.19 11.09 -9.84
CA THR A 38 -10.28 10.15 -10.22
C THR A 38 -11.42 10.89 -10.92
N LEU A 39 -11.85 12.04 -10.39
CA LEU A 39 -12.88 12.89 -11.01
C LEU A 39 -12.45 13.41 -12.38
N LEU A 40 -11.18 13.79 -12.53
CA LEU A 40 -10.62 14.24 -13.81
C LEU A 40 -10.61 13.11 -14.85
N VAL A 41 -10.17 11.91 -14.48
CA VAL A 41 -10.21 10.73 -15.37
C VAL A 41 -11.65 10.41 -15.76
N GLY A 42 -12.60 10.47 -14.82
CA GLY A 42 -14.03 10.29 -15.08
C GLY A 42 -14.61 11.34 -16.03
N LEU A 43 -14.25 12.62 -15.86
CA LEU A 43 -14.67 13.70 -16.76
C LEU A 43 -14.13 13.50 -18.18
N LEU A 44 -12.85 13.14 -18.32
CA LEU A 44 -12.23 12.88 -19.63
C LEU A 44 -12.83 11.63 -20.31
N LEU A 45 -13.16 10.61 -19.53
CA LEU A 45 -13.87 9.43 -20.03
C LEU A 45 -15.28 9.77 -20.52
N LEU A 46 -16.00 10.63 -19.78
CA LEU A 46 -17.31 11.13 -20.19
C LEU A 46 -17.22 11.93 -21.49
N LEU A 47 -16.18 12.77 -21.66
CA LEU A 47 -15.95 13.52 -22.89
C LEU A 47 -15.58 12.62 -24.08
N ASN A 48 -14.86 11.51 -23.85
CA ASN A 48 -14.62 10.46 -24.86
C ASN A 48 -15.96 9.81 -25.26
N TRP A 49 -16.78 9.41 -24.28
CA TRP A 49 -18.07 8.76 -24.49
C TRP A 49 -19.06 9.65 -25.27
N LEU A 50 -19.13 10.94 -24.95
CA LEU A 50 -19.93 11.95 -25.66
C LEU A 50 -19.41 12.27 -27.07
N GLY A 51 -18.24 11.75 -27.46
CA GLY A 51 -17.62 11.97 -28.76
C GLY A 51 -16.92 13.32 -28.93
N ILE A 52 -16.89 14.16 -27.89
CA ILE A 52 -16.25 15.48 -27.89
C ILE A 52 -14.72 15.33 -27.92
N PHE A 53 -14.19 14.35 -27.18
CA PHE A 53 -12.77 14.11 -27.03
C PHE A 53 -12.43 12.67 -27.39
N LYS A 54 -12.75 12.25 -28.63
CA LYS A 54 -12.63 10.84 -29.04
C LYS A 54 -11.22 10.44 -29.49
N THR A 55 -10.52 11.33 -30.19
CA THR A 55 -9.18 11.05 -30.74
C THR A 55 -8.23 12.20 -30.54
N VAL A 56 -7.00 11.90 -30.12
CA VAL A 56 -5.87 12.84 -30.05
C VAL A 56 -4.72 12.23 -30.83
N LEU A 57 -4.15 12.99 -31.78
CA LEU A 57 -3.05 12.52 -32.64
C LEU A 57 -3.36 11.20 -33.38
N GLY A 58 -4.63 10.93 -33.69
CA GLY A 58 -5.07 9.69 -34.35
C GLY A 58 -5.22 8.48 -33.43
N ILE A 59 -4.95 8.62 -32.13
CA ILE A 59 -5.12 7.58 -31.11
C ILE A 59 -6.44 7.83 -30.37
N ASP A 60 -7.23 6.78 -30.11
CA ASP A 60 -8.44 6.90 -29.28
C ASP A 60 -8.04 7.28 -27.86
N THR A 61 -8.64 8.35 -27.33
CA THR A 61 -8.28 8.89 -26.01
C THR A 61 -8.60 7.91 -24.89
N ALA A 62 -9.49 6.93 -25.10
CA ALA A 62 -9.73 5.85 -24.14
C ALA A 62 -8.48 4.98 -23.89
N ILE A 63 -7.60 4.83 -24.89
CA ILE A 63 -6.31 4.13 -24.71
C ILE A 63 -5.42 4.93 -23.75
N ILE A 64 -5.35 6.25 -23.94
CA ILE A 64 -4.58 7.15 -23.08
C ILE A 64 -5.13 7.12 -21.66
N LEU A 65 -6.45 7.17 -21.50
CA LEU A 65 -7.12 7.10 -20.19
C LEU A 65 -6.92 5.76 -19.50
N THR A 66 -6.87 4.65 -20.25
CA THR A 66 -6.54 3.33 -19.69
C THR A 66 -5.12 3.33 -19.12
N LEU A 67 -4.15 3.90 -19.83
CA LEU A 67 -2.75 3.97 -19.37
C LEU A 67 -2.56 4.93 -18.19
N VAL A 68 -3.17 6.12 -18.25
CA VAL A 68 -3.07 7.14 -17.19
C VAL A 68 -3.81 6.69 -15.94
N GLY A 69 -5.06 6.24 -16.08
CA GLY A 69 -5.87 5.75 -14.97
C GLY A 69 -5.35 4.43 -14.39
N GLY A 70 -4.78 3.57 -15.22
CA GLY A 70 -4.21 2.28 -14.83
C GLY A 70 -2.72 2.31 -14.46
N TYR A 71 -2.05 3.47 -14.48
CA TYR A 71 -0.59 3.57 -14.31
C TYR A 71 -0.08 2.82 -13.07
N LYS A 72 -0.73 3.01 -11.91
CA LYS A 72 -0.38 2.31 -10.67
C LYS A 72 -0.53 0.79 -10.80
N ILE A 73 -1.63 0.32 -11.39
CA ILE A 73 -1.93 -1.10 -11.60
C ILE A 73 -0.88 -1.72 -12.55
N PHE A 74 -0.53 -1.03 -13.64
CA PHE A 74 0.49 -1.54 -14.57
C PHE A 74 1.88 -1.63 -13.92
N LEU A 75 2.29 -0.63 -13.13
CA LEU A 75 3.54 -0.69 -12.38
C LEU A 75 3.53 -1.80 -11.33
N GLY A 76 2.45 -1.93 -10.56
CA GLY A 76 2.30 -3.00 -9.56
C GLY A 76 2.34 -4.40 -10.18
N ALA A 77 1.73 -4.56 -11.36
CA ALA A 77 1.81 -5.79 -12.14
C ALA A 77 3.25 -6.11 -12.60
N LEU A 78 3.96 -5.10 -13.12
CA LEU A 78 5.34 -5.22 -13.57
C LEU A 78 6.28 -5.59 -12.42
N GLU A 79 6.16 -4.89 -11.29
CA GLU A 79 6.94 -5.16 -10.09
C GLU A 79 6.67 -6.57 -9.54
N SER A 80 5.40 -6.99 -9.52
CA SER A 80 5.01 -8.33 -9.09
C SER A 80 5.63 -9.41 -9.98
N LEU A 81 5.66 -9.18 -11.31
CA LEU A 81 6.30 -10.06 -12.27
C LEU A 81 7.81 -10.18 -12.02
N PHE A 82 8.51 -9.05 -11.80
CA PHE A 82 9.94 -9.06 -11.45
C PHE A 82 10.22 -9.80 -10.14
N ARG A 83 9.35 -9.65 -9.14
CA ARG A 83 9.44 -10.34 -7.86
C ARG A 83 8.97 -11.81 -7.93
N ARG A 84 8.60 -12.32 -9.11
CA ARG A 84 8.05 -13.68 -9.35
C ARG A 84 6.82 -13.97 -8.48
N LYS A 85 5.96 -12.97 -8.27
CA LYS A 85 4.70 -13.06 -7.53
C LYS A 85 3.53 -12.80 -8.48
N ILE A 86 2.48 -13.59 -8.34
CA ILE A 86 1.22 -13.37 -9.06
C ILE A 86 0.34 -12.50 -8.17
N SER A 87 0.04 -11.28 -8.63
CA SER A 87 -0.72 -10.27 -7.90
C SER A 87 -2.09 -10.01 -8.54
N VAL A 88 -2.96 -9.35 -7.80
CA VAL A 88 -4.23 -8.83 -8.29
C VAL A 88 -4.02 -7.87 -9.46
N ASP A 89 -3.03 -6.98 -9.34
CA ASP A 89 -2.68 -6.00 -10.36
C ASP A 89 -2.33 -6.68 -11.68
N LEU A 90 -1.67 -7.85 -11.63
CA LEU A 90 -1.36 -8.64 -12.81
C LEU A 90 -2.63 -9.13 -13.53
N ALA A 91 -3.64 -9.61 -12.79
CA ALA A 91 -4.89 -10.05 -13.40
C ALA A 91 -5.66 -8.91 -14.06
N ILE A 92 -5.72 -7.75 -13.42
CA ILE A 92 -6.39 -6.55 -13.94
C ILE A 92 -5.64 -5.98 -15.15
N ALA A 93 -4.30 -5.91 -15.09
CA ALA A 93 -3.46 -5.49 -16.21
C ALA A 93 -3.64 -6.42 -17.42
N LEU A 94 -3.69 -7.74 -17.22
CA LEU A 94 -3.97 -8.71 -18.28
C LEU A 94 -5.37 -8.51 -18.88
N ALA A 95 -6.38 -8.26 -18.06
CA ALA A 95 -7.73 -7.97 -18.53
C ALA A 95 -7.78 -6.70 -19.39
N ALA A 96 -7.08 -5.65 -18.96
CA ALA A 96 -6.98 -4.39 -19.69
C ALA A 96 -6.26 -4.55 -21.03
N ILE A 97 -5.13 -5.26 -21.06
CA ILE A 97 -4.39 -5.55 -22.29
C ILE A 97 -5.24 -6.40 -23.24
N ALA A 98 -5.96 -7.39 -22.72
CA ALA A 98 -6.86 -8.22 -23.52
C ALA A 98 -8.01 -7.38 -24.11
N ALA A 99 -8.62 -6.47 -23.34
CA ALA A 99 -9.67 -5.55 -23.81
C ALA A 99 -9.16 -4.57 -24.89
N LEU A 100 -7.95 -4.01 -24.70
CA LEU A 100 -7.29 -3.18 -25.72
C LEU A 100 -7.01 -3.97 -27.01
N SER A 101 -6.60 -5.24 -26.90
CA SER A 101 -6.27 -6.10 -28.04
C SER A 101 -7.48 -6.41 -28.93
N ILE A 102 -8.69 -6.46 -28.36
CA ILE A 102 -9.96 -6.62 -29.12
C ILE A 102 -10.59 -5.29 -29.52
N LYS A 103 -9.85 -4.17 -29.40
CA LYS A 103 -10.30 -2.81 -29.74
C LYS A 103 -11.49 -2.32 -28.92
N GLN A 104 -11.71 -2.89 -27.73
CA GLN A 104 -12.67 -2.38 -26.76
C GLN A 104 -12.01 -1.31 -25.88
N TYR A 105 -11.55 -0.22 -26.49
CA TYR A 105 -10.79 0.82 -25.80
C TYR A 105 -11.60 1.49 -24.68
N LEU A 106 -12.87 1.79 -24.95
CA LEU A 106 -13.77 2.37 -23.97
C LEU A 106 -13.96 1.44 -22.76
N ALA A 107 -14.17 0.14 -22.99
CA ALA A 107 -14.36 -0.82 -21.90
C ALA A 107 -13.09 -0.96 -21.03
N ALA A 108 -11.90 -0.92 -21.63
CA ALA A 108 -10.64 -0.95 -20.88
C ALA A 108 -10.49 0.29 -19.98
N ALA A 109 -10.86 1.47 -20.48
CA ALA A 109 -10.83 2.72 -19.73
C ALA A 109 -11.90 2.78 -18.62
N GLU A 110 -13.10 2.27 -18.90
CA GLU A 110 -14.19 2.16 -17.92
C GLU A 110 -13.79 1.27 -16.75
N VAL A 111 -13.16 0.12 -17.01
CA VAL A 111 -12.67 -0.78 -15.96
C VAL A 111 -11.65 -0.07 -15.08
N MET A 112 -10.66 0.63 -15.68
CA MET A 112 -9.67 1.39 -14.90
C MET A 112 -10.30 2.49 -14.05
N PHE A 113 -11.25 3.22 -14.62
CA PHE A 113 -11.98 4.26 -13.88
C PHE A 113 -12.79 3.68 -12.71
N ILE A 114 -13.50 2.57 -12.91
CA ILE A 114 -14.26 1.91 -11.84
C ILE A 114 -13.31 1.42 -10.73
N MET A 115 -12.14 0.87 -11.09
CA MET A 115 -11.13 0.47 -10.11
C MET A 115 -10.59 1.68 -9.32
N LEU A 116 -10.31 2.80 -9.97
CA LEU A 116 -9.90 4.05 -9.29
C LEU A 116 -10.96 4.56 -8.31
N VAL A 117 -12.23 4.58 -8.73
CA VAL A 117 -13.35 4.94 -7.86
C VAL A 117 -13.45 3.98 -6.69
N GLY A 118 -13.27 2.68 -6.93
CA GLY A 118 -13.30 1.66 -5.91
C GLY A 118 -12.22 1.84 -4.85
N GLU A 119 -10.99 2.10 -5.28
CA GLU A 119 -9.83 2.37 -4.41
C GLU A 119 -9.99 3.69 -3.65
N ALA A 120 -10.55 4.73 -4.28
CA ALA A 120 -10.85 5.99 -3.61
C ALA A 120 -11.92 5.82 -2.51
N LEU A 121 -12.98 5.05 -2.79
CA LEU A 121 -14.02 4.72 -1.79
C LEU A 121 -13.46 3.84 -0.67
N GLU A 122 -12.57 2.91 -0.99
CA GLU A 122 -11.87 2.06 -0.02
C GLU A 122 -10.99 2.89 0.90
N SER A 123 -10.12 3.75 0.34
CA SER A 123 -9.27 4.67 1.12
C SER A 123 -10.13 5.55 2.02
N PHE A 124 -11.15 6.20 1.46
CA PHE A 124 -12.06 7.06 2.24
C PHE A 124 -12.70 6.30 3.42
N ALA A 125 -13.13 5.05 3.21
CA ALA A 125 -13.72 4.25 4.27
C ALA A 125 -12.70 3.84 5.34
N VAL A 126 -11.48 3.47 4.95
CA VAL A 126 -10.39 3.15 5.87
C VAL A 126 -9.98 4.39 6.67
N ASP A 127 -9.84 5.55 6.01
CA ASP A 127 -9.48 6.82 6.64
C ASP A 127 -10.57 7.28 7.63
N ARG A 128 -11.85 7.06 7.31
CA ARG A 128 -12.97 7.26 8.24
C ARG A 128 -12.86 6.40 9.48
N THR A 129 -12.37 5.16 9.36
CA THR A 129 -12.12 4.28 10.51
C THR A 129 -10.89 4.73 11.33
N ARG A 130 -9.89 5.33 10.68
CA ARG A 130 -8.70 5.96 11.33
C ARG A 130 -9.02 7.29 12.01
N GLY A 131 -10.04 8.02 11.56
CA GLY A 131 -10.41 9.33 12.12
C GLY A 131 -10.79 9.32 13.62
N ALA A 132 -11.17 8.18 14.19
CA ALA A 132 -11.37 8.06 15.64
C ALA A 132 -10.06 8.16 16.44
N ILE A 133 -8.94 7.76 15.81
CA ILE A 133 -7.59 7.82 16.36
C ILE A 133 -7.01 9.21 16.15
N LYS A 134 -7.19 9.80 14.95
CA LYS A 134 -6.79 11.19 14.66
C LYS A 134 -7.41 12.18 15.66
N LYS A 135 -8.69 11.96 16.00
CA LYS A 135 -9.37 12.72 17.06
C LYS A 135 -8.76 12.60 18.45
N LEU A 136 -7.96 11.59 18.75
CA LEU A 136 -7.18 11.50 20.00
C LEU A 136 -5.91 12.36 19.92
N ILE A 137 -5.26 12.39 18.75
CA ILE A 137 -4.09 13.24 18.47
C ILE A 137 -4.48 14.73 18.52
N ASP A 138 -5.63 15.09 17.96
CA ASP A 138 -6.21 16.46 18.03
C ASP A 138 -6.46 16.95 19.48
N LEU A 139 -6.42 16.07 20.48
CA LEU A 139 -6.59 16.44 21.89
C LEU A 139 -5.30 16.95 22.52
N SER A 140 -4.13 16.68 21.91
CA SER A 140 -2.85 17.12 22.44
C SER A 140 -2.69 18.63 22.21
N PRO A 141 -2.46 19.44 23.25
CA PRO A 141 -2.26 20.87 23.06
C PRO A 141 -0.95 21.13 22.31
N LYS A 142 -0.93 22.09 21.38
CA LYS A 142 0.31 22.52 20.71
C LYS A 142 1.11 23.53 21.55
N LYS A 143 0.40 24.34 22.35
CA LYS A 143 0.99 25.39 23.20
C LYS A 143 0.69 25.18 24.67
N ALA A 144 1.61 25.60 25.53
CA ALA A 144 1.47 25.62 26.97
C ALA A 144 1.90 26.97 27.55
N ARG A 145 1.23 27.37 28.62
CA ARG A 145 1.54 28.58 29.37
C ARG A 145 2.38 28.20 30.60
N VAL A 146 3.64 28.61 30.63
CA VAL A 146 4.58 28.31 31.72
C VAL A 146 4.94 29.57 32.51
N VAL A 147 5.25 29.39 33.79
CA VAL A 147 5.82 30.42 34.66
C VAL A 147 7.32 30.15 34.80
N ARG A 148 8.14 30.96 34.13
CA ARG A 148 9.60 30.96 34.27
C ARG A 148 10.04 32.36 34.71
N GLU A 149 10.96 32.43 35.68
CA GLU A 149 11.46 33.71 36.24
C GLU A 149 10.35 34.67 36.73
N GLY A 150 9.23 34.11 37.21
CA GLY A 150 8.09 34.89 37.71
C GLY A 150 7.24 35.57 36.64
N LYS A 151 7.44 35.26 35.35
CA LYS A 151 6.61 35.75 34.23
C LYS A 151 5.91 34.60 33.51
N GLU A 152 4.66 34.82 33.12
CA GLU A 152 3.94 33.92 32.24
C GLU A 152 4.49 34.04 30.80
N GLN A 153 4.83 32.90 30.21
CA GLN A 153 5.27 32.79 28.82
C GLN A 153 4.50 31.66 28.14
N GLU A 154 4.03 31.91 26.91
CA GLU A 154 3.42 30.88 26.07
C GLU A 154 4.51 30.26 25.20
N ILE A 155 4.69 28.95 25.30
CA ILE A 155 5.71 28.18 24.58
C ILE A 155 5.06 26.99 23.88
N GLU A 156 5.72 26.48 22.83
CA GLU A 156 5.33 25.20 22.22
C GLU A 156 5.55 24.05 23.21
N VAL A 157 4.66 23.05 23.18
CA VAL A 157 4.63 21.96 24.18
C VAL A 157 5.90 21.11 24.14
N GLU A 158 6.60 21.02 23.02
CA GLU A 158 7.88 20.29 22.89
C GLU A 158 9.01 20.96 23.68
N ARG A 159 8.87 22.24 24.05
CA ARG A 159 9.86 22.99 24.86
C ARG A 159 9.60 22.89 26.36
N LEU A 160 8.56 22.18 26.78
CA LEU A 160 8.27 21.90 28.18
C LEU A 160 9.29 20.93 28.73
N VAL A 161 9.72 21.17 29.96
CA VAL A 161 10.63 20.30 30.69
C VAL A 161 9.95 19.88 32.00
N ALA A 162 10.19 18.64 32.43
CA ALA A 162 9.74 18.19 33.75
C ALA A 162 10.21 19.17 34.84
N GLY A 163 9.29 19.53 35.73
CA GLY A 163 9.48 20.56 36.76
C GLY A 163 8.92 21.94 36.40
N ASP A 164 8.60 22.22 35.12
CA ASP A 164 7.97 23.48 34.72
C ASP A 164 6.63 23.69 35.47
N ARG A 165 6.33 24.96 35.80
CA ARG A 165 5.04 25.36 36.38
C ARG A 165 4.13 25.83 35.26
N VAL A 166 3.13 25.02 34.93
CA VAL A 166 2.17 25.25 33.85
C VAL A 166 0.89 25.84 34.44
N ILE A 167 0.40 26.95 33.88
CA ILE A 167 -0.91 27.51 34.25
C ILE A 167 -1.93 27.11 33.19
N VAL A 168 -3.02 26.48 33.63
CA VAL A 168 -4.15 26.10 32.77
C VAL A 168 -5.39 26.87 33.22
N LYS A 169 -5.96 27.67 32.33
CA LYS A 169 -7.17 28.48 32.58
C LYS A 169 -8.46 27.66 32.37
N PRO A 170 -9.61 28.16 32.85
CA PRO A 170 -10.92 27.58 32.55
C PRO A 170 -11.13 27.42 31.04
N GLY A 171 -11.57 26.25 30.60
CA GLY A 171 -11.77 25.87 29.20
C GLY A 171 -10.52 25.42 28.45
N GLU A 172 -9.31 25.61 29.01
CA GLU A 172 -8.06 25.17 28.37
C GLU A 172 -7.82 23.66 28.62
N ARG A 173 -7.13 23.03 27.66
CA ARG A 173 -6.65 21.66 27.81
C ARG A 173 -5.36 21.66 28.63
N ILE A 174 -5.21 20.66 29.47
CA ILE A 174 -3.99 20.43 30.23
C ILE A 174 -2.91 19.87 29.28
N PRO A 175 -1.72 20.47 29.17
CA PRO A 175 -0.68 20.04 28.21
C PRO A 175 0.34 19.04 28.76
N VAL A 176 0.34 18.78 30.07
CA VAL A 176 1.32 17.92 30.75
C VAL A 176 0.64 16.96 31.70
N ASP A 177 1.30 15.85 32.01
CA ASP A 177 0.94 15.08 33.20
C ASP A 177 1.69 15.67 34.39
N GLY A 178 0.99 15.83 35.52
CA GLY A 178 1.59 16.49 36.67
C GLY A 178 0.71 16.54 37.91
N GLU A 179 1.19 17.32 38.87
CA GLU A 179 0.52 17.54 40.15
C GLU A 179 0.07 19.00 40.27
N VAL A 180 -1.16 19.22 40.72
CA VAL A 180 -1.68 20.57 41.00
C VAL A 180 -0.95 21.15 42.20
N LEU A 181 -0.26 22.28 42.00
CA LEU A 181 0.39 23.05 43.06
C LEU A 181 -0.61 23.97 43.77
N SER A 182 -1.46 24.65 42.99
CA SER A 182 -2.41 25.61 43.51
C SER A 182 -3.64 25.73 42.59
N GLY A 183 -4.78 26.12 43.15
CA GLY A 183 -6.05 26.21 42.45
C GLY A 183 -7.04 25.10 42.81
N TYR A 184 -8.30 25.32 42.43
CA TYR A 184 -9.40 24.37 42.58
C TYR A 184 -10.25 24.42 41.32
N SER A 185 -10.48 23.27 40.68
CA SER A 185 -11.31 23.19 39.48
C SER A 185 -11.85 21.77 39.28
N SER A 186 -12.92 21.65 38.49
CA SER A 186 -13.35 20.38 37.92
C SER A 186 -12.60 20.15 36.60
N VAL A 187 -12.04 18.95 36.45
CA VAL A 187 -11.34 18.53 35.23
C VAL A 187 -12.15 17.43 34.56
N ASP A 188 -12.54 17.68 33.31
CA ASP A 188 -13.17 16.69 32.45
C ASP A 188 -12.09 15.75 31.90
N GLN A 189 -12.13 14.51 32.38
CA GLN A 189 -11.22 13.44 31.98
C GLN A 189 -11.87 12.47 30.98
N SER A 190 -13.09 12.76 30.51
CA SER A 190 -13.87 11.88 29.62
C SER A 190 -13.14 11.51 28.34
N THR A 191 -12.24 12.37 27.87
CA THR A 191 -11.41 12.13 26.69
C THR A 191 -10.43 10.97 26.85
N ILE A 192 -10.01 10.69 28.09
CA ILE A 192 -9.02 9.65 28.42
C ILE A 192 -9.71 8.49 29.12
N THR A 193 -10.48 8.76 30.16
CA THR A 193 -11.09 7.73 31.02
C THR A 193 -12.43 7.23 30.47
N GLY A 194 -13.08 7.99 29.58
CA GLY A 194 -14.43 7.70 29.09
C GLY A 194 -15.54 8.02 30.08
N GLU A 195 -15.22 8.55 31.27
CA GLU A 195 -16.21 8.91 32.29
C GLU A 195 -16.76 10.32 32.04
N SER A 196 -18.09 10.45 31.99
CA SER A 196 -18.74 11.72 31.62
C SER A 196 -18.84 12.73 32.77
N ILE A 197 -18.49 12.32 33.99
CA ILE A 197 -18.59 13.18 35.18
C ILE A 197 -17.21 13.82 35.43
N PRO A 198 -17.10 15.16 35.43
CA PRO A 198 -15.84 15.84 35.74
C PRO A 198 -15.36 15.54 37.17
N VAL A 199 -14.05 15.39 37.33
CA VAL A 199 -13.41 15.05 38.61
C VAL A 199 -12.87 16.33 39.26
N GLU A 200 -13.16 16.54 40.54
CA GLU A 200 -12.63 17.68 41.28
C GLU A 200 -11.12 17.53 41.54
N LYS A 201 -10.38 18.63 41.34
CA LYS A 201 -8.93 18.69 41.50
C LYS A 201 -8.55 19.89 42.36
N SER A 202 -7.74 19.61 43.38
CA SER A 202 -7.16 20.58 44.32
C SER A 202 -5.65 20.36 44.45
N ALA A 203 -4.95 21.21 45.21
CA ALA A 203 -3.52 21.06 45.46
C ALA A 203 -3.17 19.62 45.93
N GLY A 204 -2.15 19.02 45.33
CA GLY A 204 -1.78 17.61 45.53
C GLY A 204 -2.45 16.61 44.57
N SER A 205 -3.45 17.04 43.80
CA SER A 205 -4.15 16.16 42.86
C SER A 205 -3.36 15.93 41.58
N LYS A 206 -3.37 14.70 41.06
CA LYS A 206 -2.83 14.37 39.72
C LYS A 206 -3.77 14.80 38.60
N VAL A 207 -3.18 15.31 37.54
CA VAL A 207 -3.84 15.75 36.29
C VAL A 207 -3.07 15.23 35.07
N TYR A 208 -3.76 15.09 33.95
CA TYR A 208 -3.25 14.40 32.76
C TYR A 208 -3.39 15.25 31.50
N SER A 209 -2.43 15.12 30.60
CA SER A 209 -2.39 15.79 29.31
C SER A 209 -3.62 15.43 28.45
N GLY A 210 -4.22 16.42 27.78
CA GLY A 210 -5.41 16.27 26.93
C GLY A 210 -6.76 16.36 27.64
N THR A 211 -6.79 16.35 28.98
CA THR A 211 -8.00 16.59 29.78
C THR A 211 -8.37 18.08 29.77
N ILE A 212 -9.66 18.40 29.97
CA ILE A 212 -10.17 19.77 29.87
C ILE A 212 -10.41 20.32 31.27
N ASN A 213 -9.76 21.43 31.58
CA ASN A 213 -10.03 22.18 32.80
C ASN A 213 -11.32 23.00 32.61
N GLN A 214 -12.31 22.92 33.51
CA GLN A 214 -13.62 23.54 33.27
C GLN A 214 -13.78 24.95 33.88
N LEU A 215 -13.75 25.08 35.20
CA LEU A 215 -14.28 26.27 35.88
C LEU A 215 -13.24 27.14 36.60
N GLY A 216 -12.18 26.55 37.17
CA GLY A 216 -11.12 27.26 37.89
C GLY A 216 -9.77 27.26 37.15
N SER A 217 -8.83 28.10 37.58
CA SER A 217 -7.44 28.04 37.07
C SER A 217 -6.63 27.06 37.91
N LEU A 218 -5.81 26.23 37.25
CA LEU A 218 -4.91 25.30 37.91
C LEU A 218 -3.46 25.69 37.60
N GLU A 219 -2.63 25.69 38.63
CA GLU A 219 -1.18 25.72 38.49
C GLU A 219 -0.65 24.31 38.71
N ILE A 220 0.03 23.76 37.71
CA ILE A 220 0.43 22.36 37.64
C ILE A 220 1.95 22.28 37.53
N ARG A 221 2.59 21.45 38.34
CA ARG A 221 4.00 21.08 38.15
C ARG A 221 4.05 19.94 37.15
N ALA A 222 4.70 20.16 36.01
CA ALA A 222 4.92 19.13 35.00
C ALA A 222 5.78 18.00 35.58
N GLU A 223 5.31 16.76 35.52
CA GLU A 223 6.09 15.56 35.85
C GLU A 223 6.52 14.81 34.61
N LYS A 224 5.60 14.66 33.63
CA LYS A 224 5.87 14.07 32.33
C LYS A 224 5.44 15.04 31.23
N VAL A 225 6.25 15.13 30.18
CA VAL A 225 6.12 16.09 29.07
C VAL A 225 6.43 15.38 27.74
N GLY A 226 5.94 15.90 26.62
CA GLY A 226 6.18 15.31 25.29
C GLY A 226 5.72 13.86 25.17
N GLU A 227 6.60 12.98 24.66
CA GLU A 227 6.33 11.55 24.45
C GLU A 227 6.08 10.77 25.75
N ASP A 228 6.55 11.28 26.89
CA ASP A 228 6.40 10.60 28.17
C ASP A 228 4.99 10.71 28.77
N THR A 229 4.16 11.65 28.27
CA THR A 229 2.79 11.85 28.77
C THR A 229 1.90 10.64 28.50
N LEU A 230 0.88 10.45 29.33
CA LEU A 230 -0.11 9.39 29.19
C LEU A 230 -0.78 9.45 27.81
N LEU A 231 -1.16 10.65 27.36
CA LEU A 231 -1.79 10.83 26.05
C LEU A 231 -0.86 10.41 24.91
N SER A 232 0.41 10.83 24.92
CA SER A 232 1.38 10.45 23.89
C SER A 232 1.65 8.95 23.87
N ARG A 233 1.73 8.30 25.04
CA ARG A 233 1.83 6.84 25.11
C ARG A 233 0.60 6.15 24.54
N ILE A 234 -0.60 6.67 24.82
CA ILE A 234 -1.84 6.16 24.21
C ILE A 234 -1.77 6.29 22.69
N ILE A 235 -1.32 7.44 22.17
CA ILE A 235 -1.15 7.66 20.73
C ILE A 235 -0.18 6.64 20.13
N HIS A 236 1.02 6.48 20.71
CA HIS A 236 2.01 5.51 20.24
C HIS A 236 1.52 4.07 20.27
N LEU A 237 0.82 3.66 21.33
CA LEU A 237 0.25 2.31 21.41
C LEU A 237 -0.83 2.07 20.33
N VAL A 238 -1.60 3.11 20.03
CA VAL A 238 -2.61 3.04 18.98
C VAL A 238 -1.98 3.03 17.58
N GLU A 239 -0.88 3.74 17.36
CA GLU A 239 -0.09 3.69 16.11
C GLU A 239 0.57 2.32 15.92
N GLU A 240 1.20 1.78 16.97
CA GLU A 240 1.80 0.46 16.96
C GLU A 240 0.74 -0.61 16.62
N ALA A 241 -0.48 -0.45 17.15
CA ALA A 241 -1.62 -1.29 16.83
C ALA A 241 -2.02 -1.31 15.36
N GLN A 242 -1.81 -0.21 14.62
CA GLN A 242 -2.09 -0.14 13.18
C GLN A 242 -1.08 -0.94 12.35
N SER A 243 0.16 -1.09 12.85
CA SER A 243 1.23 -1.79 12.14
C SER A 243 1.14 -3.32 12.23
N GLN A 244 0.51 -3.85 13.29
CA GLN A 244 0.44 -5.30 13.54
C GLN A 244 -0.72 -5.99 12.82
N LYS A 245 -0.38 -6.90 11.89
CA LYS A 245 -1.36 -7.70 11.13
C LYS A 245 -1.99 -8.83 11.96
N ALA A 246 -3.32 -8.95 11.88
CA ALA A 246 -4.07 -10.01 12.54
C ALA A 246 -3.79 -11.40 11.92
N PRO A 247 -3.78 -12.50 12.71
CA PRO A 247 -3.63 -13.86 12.19
C PRO A 247 -4.57 -14.22 11.04
N ILE A 248 -5.85 -13.82 11.11
CA ILE A 248 -6.83 -14.12 10.05
C ILE A 248 -6.52 -13.37 8.75
N GLN A 249 -5.86 -12.21 8.83
CA GLN A 249 -5.35 -11.49 7.65
C GLN A 249 -4.26 -12.31 6.94
N LYS A 250 -3.36 -12.97 7.71
CA LYS A 250 -2.32 -13.85 7.13
C LYS A 250 -2.93 -15.05 6.39
N VAL A 251 -4.07 -15.56 6.86
CA VAL A 251 -4.81 -16.63 6.17
C VAL A 251 -5.45 -16.11 4.88
N ALA A 252 -6.06 -14.93 4.90
CA ALA A 252 -6.59 -14.27 3.71
C ALA A 252 -5.49 -14.01 2.66
N ASP A 253 -4.32 -13.50 3.07
CA ASP A 253 -3.16 -13.26 2.21
C ASP A 253 -2.66 -14.58 1.58
N ARG A 254 -2.63 -15.67 2.36
CA ARG A 254 -2.25 -17.00 1.86
C ARG A 254 -3.26 -17.51 0.82
N TYR A 255 -4.54 -17.31 1.06
CA TYR A 255 -5.59 -17.70 0.12
C TYR A 255 -5.47 -16.91 -1.19
N ALA A 256 -5.29 -15.59 -1.11
CA ALA A 256 -5.12 -14.73 -2.28
C ALA A 256 -3.96 -15.21 -3.19
N LYS A 257 -2.85 -15.68 -2.60
CA LYS A 257 -1.69 -16.23 -3.34
C LYS A 257 -2.05 -17.42 -4.25
N PHE A 258 -2.98 -18.29 -3.83
CA PHE A 258 -3.42 -19.43 -4.64
C PHE A 258 -4.60 -19.07 -5.55
N PHE A 259 -5.44 -18.12 -5.12
CA PHE A 259 -6.67 -17.75 -5.81
C PHE A 259 -6.41 -17.05 -7.15
N VAL A 260 -5.49 -16.08 -7.22
CA VAL A 260 -5.20 -15.34 -8.46
C VAL A 260 -4.70 -16.26 -9.59
N PRO A 261 -3.74 -17.18 -9.38
CA PRO A 261 -3.35 -18.15 -10.41
C PRO A 261 -4.51 -19.02 -10.92
N ILE A 262 -5.40 -19.46 -10.01
CA ILE A 262 -6.59 -20.26 -10.37
C ILE A 262 -7.51 -19.45 -11.27
N ILE A 263 -7.75 -18.17 -10.99
CA ILE A 263 -8.58 -17.30 -11.81
C ILE A 263 -8.00 -17.12 -13.20
N ILE A 264 -6.69 -16.86 -13.30
CA ILE A 264 -6.02 -16.72 -14.60
C ILE A 264 -6.17 -18.02 -15.41
N LEU A 265 -6.00 -19.17 -14.75
CA LEU A 265 -6.20 -20.47 -15.38
C LEU A 265 -7.66 -20.67 -15.83
N VAL A 266 -8.64 -20.33 -15.00
CA VAL A 266 -10.08 -20.41 -15.35
C VAL A 266 -10.41 -19.50 -16.53
N ALA A 267 -9.90 -18.26 -16.55
CA ALA A 267 -10.08 -17.33 -17.65
C ALA A 267 -9.43 -17.85 -18.95
N ALA A 268 -8.24 -18.44 -18.86
CA ALA A 268 -7.54 -19.04 -20.00
C ALA A 268 -8.27 -20.28 -20.54
N ILE A 269 -8.72 -21.18 -19.68
CA ILE A 269 -9.53 -22.36 -20.05
C ILE A 269 -10.85 -21.90 -20.68
N SER A 270 -11.52 -20.90 -20.09
CA SER A 270 -12.76 -20.34 -20.63
C SER A 270 -12.54 -19.80 -22.04
N TRP A 271 -11.44 -19.08 -22.27
CA TRP A 271 -11.08 -18.59 -23.60
C TRP A 271 -10.80 -19.74 -24.57
N LEU A 272 -10.06 -20.76 -24.14
CA LEU A 272 -9.68 -21.88 -25.00
C LEU A 272 -10.91 -22.67 -25.50
N ILE A 273 -11.89 -22.87 -24.62
CA ILE A 273 -13.14 -23.59 -24.91
C ILE A 273 -14.11 -22.72 -25.73
N THR A 274 -14.32 -21.47 -25.32
CA THR A 274 -15.41 -20.64 -25.87
C THR A 274 -14.95 -19.76 -27.03
N ARG A 275 -13.64 -19.52 -27.15
CA ARG A 275 -13.00 -18.54 -28.05
C ARG A 275 -13.53 -17.11 -27.87
N ASP A 276 -14.17 -16.82 -26.74
CA ASP A 276 -14.73 -15.51 -26.38
C ASP A 276 -13.77 -14.79 -25.42
N LEU A 277 -13.00 -13.84 -25.95
CA LEU A 277 -12.06 -13.06 -25.12
C LEU A 277 -12.79 -12.10 -24.16
N VAL A 278 -13.99 -11.62 -24.52
CA VAL A 278 -14.79 -10.74 -23.67
C VAL A 278 -15.19 -11.47 -22.40
N ARG A 279 -15.62 -12.74 -22.53
CA ARG A 279 -15.91 -13.62 -21.38
C ARG A 279 -14.71 -13.76 -20.44
N SER A 280 -13.52 -14.02 -20.99
CA SER A 280 -12.31 -14.19 -20.18
C SER A 280 -11.87 -12.91 -19.49
N VAL A 281 -12.00 -11.76 -20.15
CA VAL A 281 -11.75 -10.44 -19.56
C VAL A 281 -12.72 -10.19 -18.39
N SER A 282 -14.02 -10.46 -18.57
CA SER A 282 -15.02 -10.33 -17.50
C SER A 282 -14.70 -11.23 -16.29
N ILE A 283 -14.26 -12.48 -16.53
CA ILE A 283 -13.85 -13.40 -15.46
C ILE A 283 -12.64 -12.85 -14.69
N LEU A 284 -11.61 -12.34 -15.38
CA LEU A 284 -10.42 -11.76 -14.74
C LEU A 284 -10.76 -10.57 -13.83
N ILE A 285 -11.67 -9.71 -14.28
CA ILE A 285 -12.09 -8.52 -13.53
C ILE A 285 -12.94 -8.90 -12.32
N ILE A 286 -14.01 -9.68 -12.54
CA ILE A 286 -15.00 -9.97 -11.49
C ILE A 286 -14.41 -10.79 -10.34
N ALA A 287 -13.39 -11.59 -10.66
CA ALA A 287 -12.74 -12.48 -9.72
C ALA A 287 -11.68 -11.79 -8.84
N CYS A 288 -11.46 -10.47 -8.95
CA CYS A 288 -10.50 -9.82 -8.04
C CYS A 288 -10.84 -10.15 -6.56
N PRO A 289 -9.87 -10.63 -5.75
CA PRO A 289 -10.07 -10.87 -4.33
C PRO A 289 -10.07 -9.59 -3.47
N CYS A 290 -10.37 -8.41 -4.04
CA CYS A 290 -10.28 -7.13 -3.35
C CYS A 290 -11.12 -7.11 -2.05
N ALA A 291 -12.36 -7.63 -2.10
CA ALA A 291 -13.22 -7.81 -0.93
C ALA A 291 -12.62 -8.73 0.16
N LEU A 292 -11.85 -9.75 -0.23
CA LEU A 292 -11.17 -10.65 0.71
C LEU A 292 -10.05 -9.93 1.46
N VAL A 293 -9.25 -9.15 0.72
CA VAL A 293 -8.13 -8.36 1.27
C VAL A 293 -8.66 -7.34 2.27
N LEU A 294 -9.79 -6.69 1.95
CA LEU A 294 -10.41 -5.65 2.76
C LEU A 294 -11.20 -6.18 3.97
N ALA A 295 -11.64 -7.43 3.92
CA ALA A 295 -12.55 -8.05 4.89
C ALA A 295 -12.07 -7.95 6.34
N THR A 296 -10.77 -8.16 6.54
CA THR A 296 -10.15 -8.17 7.88
C THR A 296 -9.79 -6.77 8.37
N PRO A 297 -8.97 -5.97 7.65
CA PRO A 297 -8.49 -4.69 8.16
C PRO A 297 -9.64 -3.73 8.49
N THR A 298 -10.68 -3.65 7.65
CA THR A 298 -11.84 -2.77 7.92
C THR A 298 -12.60 -3.15 9.19
N ALA A 299 -12.81 -4.44 9.43
CA ALA A 299 -13.51 -4.91 10.61
C ALA A 299 -12.65 -4.73 11.87
N ILE A 300 -11.34 -4.97 11.79
CA ILE A 300 -10.41 -4.71 12.88
C ILE A 300 -10.39 -3.23 13.25
N PHE A 301 -10.22 -2.31 12.29
CA PHE A 301 -10.22 -0.87 12.59
C PHE A 301 -11.55 -0.39 13.15
N ALA A 302 -12.67 -0.86 12.60
CA ALA A 302 -13.99 -0.57 13.15
C ALA A 302 -14.16 -1.14 14.58
N GLY A 303 -13.56 -2.30 14.87
CA GLY A 303 -13.53 -2.92 16.20
C GLY A 303 -12.68 -2.15 17.21
N ILE A 304 -11.46 -1.76 16.84
CA ILE A 304 -10.55 -0.92 17.65
C ILE A 304 -11.22 0.42 17.94
N GLY A 305 -11.76 1.08 16.92
CA GLY A 305 -12.49 2.34 17.10
C GLY A 305 -13.72 2.20 18.00
N ARG A 306 -14.36 1.02 18.05
CA ARG A 306 -15.44 0.74 18.99
C ARG A 306 -14.94 0.48 20.41
N MET A 307 -13.81 -0.22 20.58
CA MET A 307 -13.20 -0.47 21.88
C MET A 307 -12.70 0.84 22.52
N ALA A 308 -12.06 1.71 21.73
CA ALA A 308 -11.60 3.02 22.19
C ALA A 308 -12.75 3.88 22.74
N LYS A 309 -13.90 3.90 22.06
CA LYS A 309 -15.12 4.58 22.54
C LYS A 309 -15.67 4.04 23.87
N GLU A 310 -15.32 2.81 24.23
CA GLU A 310 -15.72 2.18 25.49
C GLU A 310 -14.62 2.28 26.55
N GLY A 311 -13.54 3.06 26.31
CA GLY A 311 -12.42 3.19 27.24
C GLY A 311 -11.50 1.97 27.29
N ILE A 312 -11.45 1.20 26.20
CA ILE A 312 -10.60 0.00 26.06
C ILE A 312 -9.59 0.25 24.95
N LEU A 313 -8.31 0.33 25.31
CA LEU A 313 -7.22 0.45 24.36
C LEU A 313 -6.69 -0.92 23.98
N VAL A 314 -6.29 -1.09 22.72
CA VAL A 314 -5.80 -2.34 22.18
C VAL A 314 -4.54 -2.09 21.37
N LYS A 315 -3.44 -2.76 21.71
CA LYS A 315 -2.12 -2.62 21.05
C LYS A 315 -2.00 -3.27 19.68
N GLY A 316 -3.05 -3.92 19.16
CA GLY A 316 -2.98 -4.58 17.86
C GLY A 316 -4.22 -5.35 17.45
N GLY A 317 -4.42 -5.46 16.13
CA GLY A 317 -5.52 -6.25 15.56
C GLY A 317 -5.45 -7.74 15.91
N ALA A 318 -4.25 -8.26 16.15
CA ALA A 318 -4.03 -9.64 16.58
C ALA A 318 -4.66 -9.92 17.96
N TYR A 319 -4.50 -9.00 18.91
CA TYR A 319 -5.06 -9.11 20.25
C TYR A 319 -6.58 -8.94 20.25
N LEU A 320 -7.11 -8.05 19.40
CA LEU A 320 -8.56 -7.94 19.21
C LEU A 320 -9.16 -9.24 18.65
N GLU A 321 -8.51 -9.87 17.66
CA GLU A 321 -8.92 -11.16 17.12
C GLU A 321 -8.84 -12.26 18.19
N ALA A 322 -7.73 -12.32 18.93
CA ALA A 322 -7.53 -13.28 20.02
C ALA A 322 -8.61 -13.12 21.09
N MET A 323 -8.92 -11.89 21.50
CA MET A 323 -9.99 -11.58 22.45
C MET A 323 -11.35 -12.09 21.98
N GLY A 324 -11.64 -11.99 20.68
CA GLY A 324 -12.86 -12.56 20.09
C GLY A 324 -12.92 -14.09 20.07
N ARG A 325 -11.80 -14.77 20.33
CA ARG A 325 -11.65 -16.24 20.39
C ARG A 325 -11.35 -16.76 21.79
N VAL A 326 -11.23 -15.89 22.79
CA VAL A 326 -10.97 -16.26 24.19
C VAL A 326 -12.01 -17.27 24.67
N GLY A 327 -11.51 -18.36 25.24
CA GLY A 327 -12.30 -19.40 25.89
C GLY A 327 -12.10 -19.45 27.40
N LEU A 328 -10.96 -18.96 27.88
CA LEU A 328 -10.60 -18.93 29.30
C LEU A 328 -10.10 -17.53 29.70
N ILE A 329 -10.59 -17.02 30.83
CA ILE A 329 -10.08 -15.80 31.45
C ILE A 329 -9.48 -16.16 32.82
N ALA A 330 -8.19 -15.87 32.98
CA ALA A 330 -7.50 -15.87 34.25
C ALA A 330 -7.55 -14.46 34.86
N LEU A 331 -8.00 -14.36 36.10
CA LEU A 331 -8.12 -13.11 36.83
C LEU A 331 -7.14 -13.12 37.99
N ASP A 332 -6.36 -12.05 38.15
CA ASP A 332 -5.65 -11.81 39.40
C ASP A 332 -6.62 -11.37 40.52
N LYS A 333 -6.18 -11.54 41.77
CA LYS A 333 -6.95 -11.11 42.94
C LYS A 333 -6.79 -9.61 43.19
N THR A 334 -5.57 -9.19 43.53
CA THR A 334 -5.31 -7.88 44.15
C THR A 334 -5.35 -6.80 43.08
N GLY A 335 -6.13 -5.73 43.31
CA GLY A 335 -6.25 -4.63 42.34
C GLY A 335 -7.07 -4.98 41.09
N THR A 336 -7.43 -6.26 40.86
CA THR A 336 -8.25 -6.71 39.74
C THR A 336 -9.66 -7.09 40.16
N LEU A 337 -9.84 -8.19 40.89
CA LEU A 337 -11.15 -8.55 41.47
C LEU A 337 -11.49 -7.69 42.69
N THR A 338 -10.46 -7.26 43.41
CA THR A 338 -10.57 -6.38 44.57
C THR A 338 -10.12 -4.97 44.24
N GLN A 339 -10.44 -4.00 45.10
CA GLN A 339 -10.11 -2.59 44.89
C GLN A 339 -8.62 -2.28 45.05
N GLY A 340 -7.82 -3.20 45.60
CA GLY A 340 -6.41 -2.96 45.92
C GLY A 340 -6.22 -1.96 47.07
N LYS A 341 -7.30 -1.67 47.81
CA LYS A 341 -7.35 -0.68 48.89
C LYS A 341 -7.82 -1.40 50.15
N PRO A 342 -6.90 -1.97 50.94
CA PRO A 342 -7.28 -2.66 52.16
C PRO A 342 -8.01 -1.70 53.10
N ARG A 343 -9.10 -2.16 53.70
CA ARG A 343 -9.85 -1.42 54.73
C ARG A 343 -9.79 -2.15 56.05
N LEU A 344 -9.79 -1.38 57.12
CA LEU A 344 -9.92 -1.91 58.46
C LEU A 344 -11.32 -2.52 58.63
N VAL A 345 -11.39 -3.81 58.92
CA VAL A 345 -12.65 -4.55 59.08
C VAL A 345 -13.06 -4.61 60.54
N SER A 346 -12.12 -4.99 61.42
CA SER A 346 -12.37 -5.09 62.85
C SER A 346 -11.12 -4.79 63.67
N ILE A 347 -11.37 -4.37 64.92
CA ILE A 347 -10.34 -4.21 65.95
C ILE A 347 -10.70 -5.23 67.02
N ILE A 348 -9.76 -6.13 67.31
CA ILE A 348 -9.96 -7.24 68.23
C ILE A 348 -9.09 -6.96 69.46
N PRO A 349 -9.67 -6.47 70.57
CA PRO A 349 -8.92 -6.31 71.79
C PRO A 349 -8.63 -7.68 72.43
N PHE A 350 -7.46 -7.79 73.05
CA PHE A 350 -7.11 -8.91 73.91
C PHE A 350 -6.85 -8.40 75.33
N GLN A 351 -7.06 -9.28 76.33
CA GLN A 351 -6.91 -8.94 77.76
C GLN A 351 -7.83 -7.77 78.20
N GLU A 352 -7.31 -6.80 78.95
CA GLU A 352 -8.07 -5.66 79.51
C GLU A 352 -8.10 -4.42 78.59
N TYR A 353 -7.59 -4.51 77.36
CA TYR A 353 -7.59 -3.39 76.42
C TYR A 353 -8.95 -3.19 75.76
N SER A 354 -9.33 -1.94 75.49
CA SER A 354 -10.49 -1.61 74.66
C SER A 354 -10.11 -1.44 73.18
N GLU A 355 -11.07 -1.54 72.26
CA GLU A 355 -10.85 -1.25 70.84
C GLU A 355 -10.22 0.13 70.61
N GLN A 356 -10.66 1.14 71.37
CA GLN A 356 -10.12 2.50 71.29
C GLN A 356 -8.64 2.55 71.71
N GLN A 357 -8.26 1.82 72.76
CA GLN A 357 -6.88 1.75 73.24
C GLN A 357 -5.98 1.02 72.24
N VAL A 358 -6.46 -0.08 71.66
CA VAL A 358 -5.73 -0.82 70.62
C VAL A 358 -5.49 0.07 69.38
N LEU A 359 -6.53 0.78 68.91
CA LEU A 359 -6.41 1.70 67.79
C LEU A 359 -5.42 2.84 68.07
N SER A 360 -5.47 3.39 69.30
CA SER A 360 -4.58 4.49 69.72
C SER A 360 -3.12 4.04 69.77
N LEU A 361 -2.84 2.86 70.36
CA LEU A 361 -1.51 2.26 70.40
C LEU A 361 -0.98 1.95 68.99
N ALA A 362 -1.85 1.42 68.12
CA ALA A 362 -1.49 1.10 66.74
C ALA A 362 -1.14 2.36 65.95
N ALA A 363 -2.00 3.38 66.00
CA ALA A 363 -1.78 4.64 65.28
C ALA A 363 -0.58 5.41 65.82
N LEU A 364 -0.31 5.35 67.12
CA LEU A 364 0.89 5.93 67.72
C LEU A 364 2.16 5.29 67.16
N ALA A 365 2.21 3.96 67.08
CA ALA A 365 3.38 3.27 66.58
C ALA A 365 3.57 3.47 65.06
N GLU A 366 2.46 3.61 64.33
CA GLU A 366 2.44 3.74 62.86
C GLU A 366 2.50 5.21 62.37
N GLN A 367 2.51 6.20 63.27
CA GLN A 367 2.52 7.64 62.93
C GLN A 367 3.64 8.06 61.97
N HIS A 368 4.79 7.39 62.05
CA HIS A 368 6.00 7.69 61.26
C HIS A 368 6.29 6.65 60.17
N SER A 369 5.38 5.70 59.97
CA SER A 369 5.52 4.62 58.99
C SER A 369 4.92 5.04 57.64
N GLU A 370 5.69 4.90 56.57
CA GLU A 370 5.22 5.20 55.21
C GLU A 370 4.42 4.04 54.58
N HIS A 371 4.25 2.93 55.32
CA HIS A 371 3.57 1.75 54.81
C HIS A 371 2.07 2.02 54.57
N LEU A 372 1.49 1.47 53.50
CA LEU A 372 0.07 1.68 53.15
C LEU A 372 -0.88 1.32 54.33
N LEU A 373 -0.62 0.18 54.98
CA LEU A 373 -1.39 -0.27 56.15
C LEU A 373 -1.29 0.70 57.33
N ALA A 374 -0.13 1.31 57.54
CA ALA A 374 0.10 2.31 58.59
C ALA A 374 -0.80 3.53 58.41
N ARG A 375 -0.86 4.05 57.18
CA ARG A 375 -1.70 5.21 56.82
C ARG A 375 -3.17 4.93 57.10
N ILE A 376 -3.66 3.73 56.79
CA ILE A 376 -5.04 3.31 57.06
C ILE A 376 -5.34 3.30 58.57
N VAL A 377 -4.43 2.75 59.38
CA VAL A 377 -4.59 2.75 60.85
C VAL A 377 -4.62 4.18 61.40
N VAL A 378 -3.70 5.04 60.98
CA VAL A 378 -3.62 6.43 61.44
C VAL A 378 -4.83 7.26 60.99
N GLU A 379 -5.29 7.10 59.75
CA GLU A 379 -6.51 7.76 59.26
C GLU A 379 -7.75 7.29 60.01
N GLU A 380 -7.89 5.99 60.27
CA GLU A 380 -9.02 5.46 61.04
C GLU A 380 -9.02 5.95 62.49
N ALA A 381 -7.83 6.05 63.11
CA ALA A 381 -7.68 6.63 64.45
C ALA A 381 -8.08 8.10 64.48
N LYS A 382 -7.66 8.90 63.48
CA LYS A 382 -8.08 10.31 63.34
C LYS A 382 -9.59 10.42 63.12
N ARG A 383 -10.18 9.55 62.28
CA ARG A 383 -11.62 9.53 61.98
C ARG A 383 -12.46 9.21 63.21
N ARG A 384 -11.99 8.32 64.08
CA ARG A 384 -12.65 7.96 65.35
C ARG A 384 -12.31 8.89 66.51
N SER A 385 -11.57 9.98 66.26
CA SER A 385 -11.08 10.91 67.29
C SER A 385 -10.35 10.20 68.43
N ALA A 386 -9.55 9.18 68.10
CA ALA A 386 -8.72 8.47 69.08
C ALA A 386 -7.59 9.38 69.57
N ASP A 387 -7.19 9.23 70.83
CA ASP A 387 -6.08 9.97 71.42
C ASP A 387 -4.75 9.38 70.94
N ILE A 388 -4.21 9.96 69.86
CA ILE A 388 -2.92 9.55 69.30
C ILE A 388 -1.83 10.36 70.01
N GLY A 389 -1.22 9.76 71.04
CA GLY A 389 -0.10 10.36 71.75
C GLY A 389 1.12 10.63 70.85
N GLN A 390 2.20 11.15 71.44
CA GLN A 390 3.44 11.44 70.72
C GLN A 390 4.44 10.29 70.88
N CYS A 391 4.94 9.75 69.77
CA CYS A 391 5.97 8.73 69.76
C CYS A 391 7.34 9.31 70.17
N GLU A 392 7.98 8.73 71.19
CA GLU A 392 9.30 9.17 71.68
C GLU A 392 10.45 8.58 70.84
N HIS A 393 10.29 7.34 70.41
CA HIS A 393 11.29 6.62 69.60
C HIS A 393 10.58 5.67 68.65
N PHE A 394 10.98 5.67 67.38
CA PHE A 394 10.39 4.86 66.31
C PHE A 394 11.47 4.06 65.58
N LEU A 395 11.24 2.77 65.39
CA LEU A 395 12.14 1.87 64.67
C LEU A 395 11.35 0.94 63.75
N VAL A 396 11.68 0.94 62.45
CA VAL A 396 11.13 -0.01 61.48
C VAL A 396 11.92 -1.32 61.55
N LYS A 397 11.21 -2.45 61.61
CA LYS A 397 11.77 -3.80 61.45
C LYS A 397 11.34 -4.35 60.08
N PRO A 398 12.18 -4.23 59.03
CA PRO A 398 11.81 -4.57 57.66
C PRO A 398 11.24 -5.99 57.53
N GLY A 399 10.09 -6.11 56.87
CA GLY A 399 9.40 -7.39 56.67
C GLY A 399 8.69 -7.96 57.92
N LEU A 400 8.76 -7.27 59.06
CA LEU A 400 8.18 -7.74 60.33
C LEU A 400 7.15 -6.76 60.91
N GLY A 401 7.45 -5.45 60.94
CA GLY A 401 6.58 -4.40 61.47
C GLY A 401 7.35 -3.19 62.01
N VAL A 402 6.81 -2.52 63.03
CA VAL A 402 7.38 -1.34 63.68
C VAL A 402 7.43 -1.50 65.20
N GLU A 403 8.41 -0.84 65.81
CA GLU A 403 8.58 -0.68 67.25
C GLU A 403 8.49 0.81 67.60
N ALA A 404 7.74 1.13 68.65
CA ALA A 404 7.57 2.48 69.16
C ALA A 404 7.69 2.54 70.68
N VAL A 405 8.13 3.68 71.20
CA VAL A 405 8.17 3.97 72.64
C VAL A 405 7.21 5.11 72.97
N TYR A 406 6.36 4.90 73.98
CA TYR A 406 5.37 5.87 74.45
C TYR A 406 5.27 5.83 75.97
N GLN A 407 5.54 6.96 76.65
CA GLN A 407 5.51 7.06 78.12
C GLN A 407 6.40 6.00 78.80
N GLY A 408 7.56 5.72 78.21
CA GLY A 408 8.47 4.65 78.65
C GLY A 408 8.01 3.21 78.36
N LYS A 409 6.86 3.01 77.72
CA LYS A 409 6.34 1.69 77.33
C LYS A 409 6.73 1.34 75.90
N ARG A 410 7.15 0.09 75.68
CA ARG A 410 7.43 -0.45 74.34
C ARG A 410 6.17 -1.00 73.70
N VAL A 411 5.90 -0.56 72.48
CA VAL A 411 4.77 -0.95 71.65
C VAL A 411 5.31 -1.59 70.36
N PHE A 412 4.86 -2.79 70.03
CA PHE A 412 5.16 -3.43 68.75
C PHE A 412 3.89 -3.57 67.93
N VAL A 413 3.98 -3.22 66.64
CA VAL A 413 2.88 -3.36 65.67
C VAL A 413 3.42 -4.10 64.45
N GLY A 414 2.86 -5.27 64.14
CA GLY A 414 3.33 -6.04 63.00
C GLY A 414 2.83 -7.47 62.91
N SER A 415 3.61 -8.30 62.23
CA SER A 415 3.30 -9.71 61.98
C SER A 415 3.41 -10.58 63.23
N ARG A 416 2.81 -11.79 63.19
CA ARG A 416 2.96 -12.81 64.25
C ARG A 416 4.42 -13.14 64.54
N LYS A 417 5.27 -13.16 63.52
CA LYS A 417 6.70 -13.43 63.64
C LYS A 417 7.43 -12.37 64.46
N LEU A 418 7.10 -11.09 64.27
CA LEU A 418 7.65 -9.99 65.07
C LEU A 418 7.41 -10.20 66.56
N LEU A 419 6.16 -10.46 66.93
CA LEU A 419 5.79 -10.60 68.34
C LEU A 419 6.40 -11.86 68.98
N GLN A 420 6.54 -12.95 68.20
CA GLN A 420 7.22 -14.17 68.68
C GLN A 420 8.72 -13.96 68.89
N GLU A 421 9.41 -13.23 68.00
CA GLU A 421 10.83 -12.89 68.14
C GLU A 421 11.10 -12.00 69.37
N GLU A 422 10.14 -11.15 69.74
CA GLU A 422 10.18 -10.32 70.94
C GLU A 422 9.69 -11.03 72.22
N GLY A 423 9.40 -12.34 72.14
CA GLY A 423 9.04 -13.17 73.28
C GLY A 423 7.62 -12.97 73.82
N ILE A 424 6.68 -12.45 73.01
CA ILE A 424 5.30 -12.22 73.42
C ILE A 424 4.49 -13.52 73.27
N GLU A 425 3.92 -14.00 74.37
CA GLU A 425 3.11 -15.22 74.39
C GLU A 425 1.66 -14.97 73.94
N PHE A 426 1.10 -15.92 73.19
CA PHE A 426 -0.29 -15.93 72.75
C PHE A 426 -1.08 -16.96 73.56
N ASP A 427 -2.15 -16.53 74.22
CA ASP A 427 -3.04 -17.46 74.92
C ASP A 427 -3.89 -18.31 73.94
N ALA A 428 -4.43 -19.44 74.42
CA ALA A 428 -5.18 -20.37 73.58
C ALA A 428 -6.46 -19.75 72.98
N SER A 429 -7.04 -18.72 73.61
CA SER A 429 -8.17 -17.97 73.09
C SER A 429 -7.77 -17.06 71.92
N ALA A 430 -6.67 -16.33 72.04
CA ALA A 430 -6.13 -15.45 71.02
C ALA A 430 -5.74 -16.24 69.78
N ILE A 431 -5.08 -17.41 69.95
CA ILE A 431 -4.73 -18.28 68.83
C ILE A 431 -5.98 -18.69 68.03
N LYS A 432 -7.06 -19.12 68.70
CA LYS A 432 -8.31 -19.49 68.03
C LYS A 432 -8.95 -18.33 67.26
N VAL A 433 -8.98 -17.15 67.84
CA VAL A 433 -9.56 -15.95 67.20
C VAL A 433 -8.74 -15.55 65.98
N LEU A 434 -7.40 -15.53 66.10
CA LEU A 434 -6.49 -15.21 65.01
C LEU A 434 -6.62 -16.22 63.86
N GLU A 435 -6.72 -17.53 64.15
CA GLU A 435 -6.95 -18.56 63.14
C GLU A 435 -8.31 -18.40 62.42
N GLU A 436 -9.36 -17.98 63.13
CA GLU A 436 -10.66 -17.74 62.51
C GLU A 436 -10.64 -16.53 61.57
N VAL A 437 -9.91 -15.48 61.95
CA VAL A 437 -9.71 -14.27 61.16
C VAL A 437 -8.84 -14.55 59.93
N GLU A 438 -7.75 -15.30 60.09
CA GLU A 438 -6.91 -15.76 58.97
C GLU A 438 -7.72 -16.62 57.99
N ARG A 439 -8.61 -17.49 58.49
CA ARG A 439 -9.54 -18.27 57.64
C ARG A 439 -10.50 -17.40 56.83
N LYS A 440 -10.87 -16.22 57.33
CA LYS A 440 -11.70 -15.25 56.61
C LYS A 440 -10.92 -14.49 55.52
N GLY A 441 -9.61 -14.76 55.39
CA GLY A 441 -8.71 -14.10 54.45
C GLY A 441 -8.41 -12.65 54.80
N GLN A 442 -8.46 -12.33 56.10
CA GLN A 442 -8.13 -11.00 56.60
C GLN A 442 -6.66 -10.94 56.96
N THR A 443 -5.99 -9.86 56.53
CA THR A 443 -4.64 -9.54 56.97
C THR A 443 -4.71 -9.10 58.43
N ILE A 444 -3.89 -9.70 59.28
CA ILE A 444 -3.85 -9.39 60.70
C ILE A 444 -2.59 -8.61 61.03
N ILE A 445 -2.77 -7.45 61.67
CA ILE A 445 -1.72 -6.67 62.28
C ILE A 445 -1.86 -6.81 63.79
N LEU A 446 -0.87 -7.38 64.45
CA LEU A 446 -0.88 -7.62 65.88
C LEU A 446 -0.24 -6.44 66.60
N ILE A 447 -0.82 -6.07 67.74
CA ILE A 447 -0.39 -4.96 68.58
C ILE A 447 -0.06 -5.50 69.95
N SER A 448 1.10 -5.14 70.46
CA SER A 448 1.51 -5.46 71.83
C SER A 448 1.99 -4.21 72.55
N CYS A 449 1.82 -4.20 73.87
CA CYS A 449 2.31 -3.15 74.76
C CYS A 449 2.83 -3.82 76.04
N GLU A 450 4.01 -3.42 76.52
CA GLU A 450 4.63 -3.97 77.74
C GLU A 450 4.73 -5.51 77.76
N GLN A 451 5.18 -6.11 76.65
CA GLN A 451 5.30 -7.56 76.44
C GLN A 451 4.00 -8.37 76.51
N LYS A 452 2.83 -7.72 76.43
CA LYS A 452 1.54 -8.39 76.35
C LYS A 452 0.86 -8.09 75.03
N LEU A 453 0.16 -9.08 74.48
CA LEU A 453 -0.70 -8.89 73.31
C LEU A 453 -1.87 -7.98 73.70
N ALA A 454 -1.88 -6.76 73.16
CA ALA A 454 -2.90 -5.76 73.44
C ALA A 454 -4.12 -5.93 72.52
N GLY A 455 -3.89 -6.31 71.26
CA GLY A 455 -4.97 -6.48 70.30
C GLY A 455 -4.49 -6.90 68.91
N ALA A 456 -5.45 -7.02 68.01
CA ALA A 456 -5.22 -7.20 66.58
C ALA A 456 -6.11 -6.25 65.78
N ILE A 457 -5.56 -5.68 64.73
CA ILE A 457 -6.31 -4.95 63.70
C ILE A 457 -6.39 -5.85 62.48
N THR A 458 -7.61 -6.09 62.01
CA THR A 458 -7.86 -6.91 60.82
C THR A 458 -8.16 -6.01 59.63
N MET A 459 -7.60 -6.35 58.49
CA MET A 459 -7.81 -5.65 57.24
C MET A 459 -8.21 -6.62 56.14
N GLN A 460 -9.04 -6.16 55.23
CA GLN A 460 -9.45 -6.94 54.07
C GLN A 460 -9.53 -6.04 52.86
N ASP A 461 -9.17 -6.58 51.71
CA ASP A 461 -9.42 -5.92 50.43
C ASP A 461 -10.84 -6.29 49.96
N GLU A 462 -11.65 -5.27 49.67
CA GLU A 462 -13.04 -5.46 49.26
C GLU A 462 -13.09 -5.88 47.79
N ILE A 463 -13.95 -6.86 47.48
CA ILE A 463 -14.28 -7.21 46.09
C ILE A 463 -14.97 -6.00 45.44
N ARG A 464 -14.60 -5.70 44.20
CA ARG A 464 -15.23 -4.61 43.45
C ARG A 464 -16.75 -4.83 43.32
N PRO A 465 -17.59 -3.82 43.57
CA PRO A 465 -19.04 -3.95 43.51
C PRO A 465 -19.55 -4.55 42.18
N GLU A 466 -18.92 -4.18 41.07
CA GLU A 466 -19.24 -4.63 39.72
C GLU A 466 -18.64 -5.99 39.34
N ALA A 467 -17.68 -6.53 40.11
CA ALA A 467 -16.99 -7.78 39.76
C ALA A 467 -17.97 -8.96 39.71
N ILE A 468 -18.83 -9.12 40.71
CA ILE A 468 -19.78 -10.24 40.79
C ILE A 468 -20.72 -10.25 39.58
N GLU A 469 -21.22 -9.08 39.17
CA GLU A 469 -22.09 -8.97 38.00
C GLU A 469 -21.33 -9.27 36.70
N THR A 470 -20.10 -8.76 36.57
CA THR A 470 -19.23 -8.98 35.41
C THR A 470 -18.93 -10.47 35.24
N ILE A 471 -18.52 -11.16 36.30
CA ILE A 471 -18.25 -12.61 36.31
C ILE A 471 -19.50 -13.38 35.88
N ARG A 472 -20.68 -13.02 36.39
CA ARG A 472 -21.95 -13.65 35.99
C ARG A 472 -22.24 -13.49 34.50
N LYS A 473 -21.99 -12.31 33.92
CA LYS A 473 -22.19 -12.05 32.48
C LYS A 473 -21.16 -12.80 31.62
N LEU A 474 -19.90 -12.85 32.04
CA LEU A 474 -18.85 -13.62 31.36
C LEU A 474 -19.16 -15.13 31.35
N LYS A 475 -19.69 -15.68 32.45
CA LYS A 475 -20.18 -17.07 32.49
C LYS A 475 -21.33 -17.32 31.51
N LYS A 476 -22.29 -16.39 31.38
CA LYS A 476 -23.38 -16.48 30.39
C LYS A 476 -22.86 -16.47 28.94
N LEU A 477 -21.67 -15.90 28.70
CA LEU A 477 -20.98 -15.96 27.41
C LEU A 477 -20.26 -17.29 27.17
N GLY A 478 -20.33 -18.24 28.11
CA GLY A 478 -19.73 -19.57 28.00
C GLY A 478 -18.21 -19.59 28.21
N LEU A 479 -17.67 -18.62 28.94
CA LEU A 479 -16.24 -18.54 29.24
C LEU A 479 -15.89 -19.31 30.51
N LYS A 480 -14.75 -19.99 30.49
CA LYS A 480 -14.14 -20.57 31.68
C LYS A 480 -13.42 -19.47 32.45
N LEU A 481 -13.69 -19.32 33.74
CA LEU A 481 -13.10 -18.28 34.58
C LEU A 481 -12.29 -18.93 35.69
N THR A 482 -11.09 -18.43 35.93
CA THR A 482 -10.21 -18.96 36.99
C THR A 482 -9.51 -17.83 37.73
N LEU A 483 -9.35 -17.98 39.05
CA LEU A 483 -8.61 -17.04 39.89
C LEU A 483 -7.15 -17.51 40.03
N LEU A 484 -6.19 -16.63 39.73
CA LEU A 484 -4.77 -16.84 40.03
C LEU A 484 -4.37 -15.94 41.19
N THR A 485 -3.75 -16.50 42.24
CA THR A 485 -3.28 -15.69 43.36
C THR A 485 -2.08 -16.32 44.08
N GLY A 486 -1.24 -15.45 44.65
CA GLY A 486 -0.16 -15.85 45.57
C GLY A 486 -0.64 -16.15 46.98
N ASP A 487 -1.89 -15.82 47.31
CA ASP A 487 -2.48 -16.10 48.62
C ASP A 487 -2.63 -17.60 48.88
N ASN A 488 -2.82 -17.96 50.14
CA ASN A 488 -3.08 -19.34 50.52
C ASN A 488 -4.43 -19.86 49.98
N GLU A 489 -4.57 -21.18 49.98
CA GLU A 489 -5.68 -21.89 49.36
C GLU A 489 -7.05 -21.55 49.96
N LEU A 490 -7.11 -21.31 51.27
CA LEU A 490 -8.36 -20.97 51.95
C LEU A 490 -8.87 -19.59 51.52
N VAL A 491 -7.97 -18.60 51.43
CA VAL A 491 -8.31 -17.24 50.98
C VAL A 491 -8.73 -17.24 49.52
N ALA A 492 -7.96 -17.91 48.65
CA ALA A 492 -8.26 -18.01 47.23
C ALA A 492 -9.65 -18.64 46.99
N LYS A 493 -9.95 -19.74 47.70
CA LYS A 493 -11.25 -20.42 47.61
C LYS A 493 -12.41 -19.51 48.03
N GLN A 494 -12.23 -18.76 49.11
CA GLN A 494 -13.27 -17.87 49.61
C GLN A 494 -13.54 -16.71 48.65
N ILE A 495 -12.50 -16.04 48.15
CA ILE A 495 -12.64 -14.94 47.19
C ILE A 495 -13.23 -15.45 45.87
N ALA A 496 -12.78 -16.59 45.36
CA ALA A 496 -13.35 -17.21 44.17
C ALA A 496 -14.85 -17.48 44.37
N HIS A 497 -15.25 -18.06 45.50
CA HIS A 497 -16.65 -18.33 45.81
C HIS A 497 -17.49 -17.05 45.91
N GLN A 498 -16.98 -16.00 46.57
CA GLN A 498 -17.67 -14.70 46.69
C GLN A 498 -17.83 -13.98 45.35
N ALA A 499 -16.78 -14.00 44.51
CA ALA A 499 -16.81 -13.45 43.15
C ALA A 499 -17.66 -14.30 42.19
N GLY A 500 -17.96 -15.55 42.55
CA GLY A 500 -18.70 -16.50 41.75
C GLY A 500 -17.85 -17.17 40.65
N ILE A 501 -16.58 -17.45 40.92
CA ILE A 501 -15.60 -18.13 40.05
C ILE A 501 -15.50 -19.61 40.45
N ASP A 502 -15.48 -20.52 39.48
CA ASP A 502 -15.54 -21.98 39.75
C ASP A 502 -14.17 -22.60 40.04
N GLU A 503 -13.11 -22.09 39.42
CA GLU A 503 -11.74 -22.61 39.58
C GLU A 503 -10.80 -21.55 40.15
N TYR A 504 -9.81 -21.99 40.92
CA TYR A 504 -8.76 -21.12 41.46
C TYR A 504 -7.43 -21.88 41.55
N ALA A 505 -6.33 -21.13 41.53
CA ALA A 505 -4.98 -21.63 41.82
C ALA A 505 -4.30 -20.67 42.80
N ALA A 506 -3.91 -21.22 43.94
CA ALA A 506 -3.38 -20.51 45.10
C ALA A 506 -1.89 -20.83 45.31
N ASN A 507 -1.24 -20.10 46.21
CA ASN A 507 0.18 -20.21 46.54
C ASN A 507 1.10 -20.06 45.32
N LEU A 508 0.69 -19.27 44.32
CA LEU A 508 1.46 -19.10 43.09
C LEU A 508 2.51 -18.00 43.24
N LEU A 509 3.76 -18.35 42.96
CA LEU A 509 4.81 -17.39 42.60
C LEU A 509 4.56 -16.85 41.18
N PRO A 510 5.20 -15.73 40.77
CA PRO A 510 5.04 -15.16 39.43
C PRO A 510 5.28 -16.18 38.30
N ASP A 511 6.35 -16.99 38.39
CA ASP A 511 6.63 -18.06 37.42
C ASP A 511 5.54 -19.15 37.43
N GLY A 512 4.99 -19.44 38.60
CA GLY A 512 3.88 -20.38 38.76
C GLY A 512 2.61 -19.91 38.04
N LYS A 513 2.33 -18.60 37.99
CA LYS A 513 1.21 -18.04 37.20
C LYS A 513 1.44 -18.27 35.71
N VAL A 514 2.65 -18.02 35.22
CA VAL A 514 3.05 -18.22 33.81
C VAL A 514 2.91 -19.68 33.39
N ASP A 515 3.37 -20.62 34.20
CA ASP A 515 3.30 -22.05 33.90
C ASP A 515 1.85 -22.55 33.80
N ARG A 516 0.95 -22.03 34.64
CA ARG A 516 -0.49 -22.35 34.55
C ARG A 516 -1.11 -21.84 33.25
N ILE A 517 -0.77 -20.61 32.85
CA ILE A 517 -1.23 -20.03 31.57
C ILE A 517 -0.78 -20.89 30.39
N ARG A 518 0.50 -21.29 30.36
CA ARG A 518 1.06 -22.14 29.30
C ARG A 518 0.37 -23.49 29.21
N LYS A 519 0.09 -24.14 30.34
CA LYS A 519 -0.65 -25.42 30.35
C LYS A 519 -2.04 -25.29 29.71
N TRP A 520 -2.78 -24.23 30.00
CA TRP A 520 -4.09 -24.03 29.36
C TRP A 520 -3.97 -23.73 27.87
N GLN A 521 -2.92 -23.04 27.44
CA GLN A 521 -2.63 -22.84 26.02
C GLN A 521 -2.32 -24.16 25.31
N GLU A 522 -1.57 -25.07 25.95
CA GLU A 522 -1.28 -26.42 25.45
C GLU A 522 -2.55 -27.29 25.37
N GLU A 523 -3.50 -27.11 26.29
CA GLU A 523 -4.84 -27.72 26.25
C GLU A 523 -5.74 -27.15 25.13
N GLY A 524 -5.26 -26.12 24.40
CA GLY A 524 -5.94 -25.52 23.25
C GLY A 524 -6.82 -24.31 23.59
N TYR A 525 -6.79 -23.81 24.82
CA TYR A 525 -7.50 -22.58 25.18
C TYR A 525 -6.78 -21.35 24.64
N VAL A 526 -7.55 -20.39 24.13
CA VAL A 526 -7.09 -18.99 24.01
C VAL A 526 -7.34 -18.33 25.36
N VAL A 527 -6.26 -17.97 26.04
CA VAL A 527 -6.25 -17.48 27.43
C VAL A 527 -6.07 -15.97 27.46
N ALA A 528 -6.99 -15.28 28.13
CA ALA A 528 -6.80 -13.89 28.53
C ALA A 528 -6.40 -13.82 30.02
N MET A 529 -5.38 -13.04 30.36
CA MET A 529 -4.98 -12.76 31.74
C MET A 529 -5.36 -11.33 32.08
N VAL A 530 -6.01 -11.10 33.21
CA VAL A 530 -6.40 -9.79 33.70
C VAL A 530 -5.68 -9.52 35.01
N GLY A 531 -4.96 -8.40 35.10
CA GLY A 531 -4.13 -8.04 36.25
C GLY A 531 -4.00 -6.52 36.41
N ASP A 532 -3.38 -6.08 37.52
CA ASP A 532 -3.04 -4.67 37.75
C ASP A 532 -1.76 -4.23 37.00
N GLY A 533 -1.01 -5.20 36.49
CA GLY A 533 0.18 -5.02 35.66
C GLY A 533 1.47 -4.66 36.40
N ILE A 534 1.46 -4.45 37.72
CA ILE A 534 2.68 -4.20 38.50
C ILE A 534 3.34 -5.53 38.87
N ASN A 535 2.57 -6.43 39.49
CA ASN A 535 3.08 -7.73 39.95
C ASN A 535 2.87 -8.84 38.90
N ASP A 536 2.00 -8.59 37.92
CA ASP A 536 1.51 -9.60 36.98
C ASP A 536 2.05 -9.45 35.56
N ALA A 537 2.98 -8.53 35.32
CA ALA A 537 3.58 -8.30 34.01
C ALA A 537 4.03 -9.59 33.30
N PRO A 538 4.76 -10.54 33.95
CA PRO A 538 5.16 -11.79 33.30
C PRO A 538 3.97 -12.65 32.86
N SER A 539 2.90 -12.72 33.68
CA SER A 539 1.69 -13.48 33.35
C SER A 539 0.83 -12.81 32.29
N LEU A 540 0.79 -11.48 32.24
CA LEU A 540 0.10 -10.72 31.19
C LEU A 540 0.74 -10.98 29.83
N THR A 541 2.07 -10.90 29.74
CA THR A 541 2.81 -11.16 28.50
C THR A 541 2.78 -12.62 28.06
N ALA A 542 2.65 -13.57 29.00
CA ALA A 542 2.54 -15.00 28.67
C ALA A 542 1.18 -15.40 28.09
N ALA A 543 0.12 -14.63 28.37
CA ALA A 543 -1.23 -14.91 27.88
C ALA A 543 -1.35 -14.65 26.36
N ASN A 544 -2.46 -15.10 25.76
CA ASN A 544 -2.76 -14.72 24.37
C ASN A 544 -3.28 -13.28 24.28
N VAL A 545 -3.88 -12.80 25.37
CA VAL A 545 -4.27 -11.41 25.57
C VAL A 545 -4.01 -11.05 27.03
N GLY A 546 -2.99 -10.24 27.29
CA GLY A 546 -2.77 -9.58 28.58
C GLY A 546 -3.66 -8.34 28.70
N ILE A 547 -4.41 -8.22 29.79
CA ILE A 547 -5.31 -7.10 30.06
C ILE A 547 -4.90 -6.43 31.36
N ALA A 548 -4.52 -5.15 31.30
CA ALA A 548 -4.25 -4.35 32.48
C ALA A 548 -5.49 -3.56 32.93
N MET A 549 -5.79 -3.61 34.22
CA MET A 549 -6.77 -2.78 34.91
C MET A 549 -6.17 -1.39 35.18
N GLY A 550 -6.86 -0.33 34.76
CA GLY A 550 -6.35 1.02 34.87
C GLY A 550 -6.68 1.69 36.19
N SER A 551 -5.77 1.63 37.15
CA SER A 551 -5.44 2.84 37.90
C SER A 551 -4.27 3.51 37.15
N ILE A 552 -4.45 4.76 36.75
CA ILE A 552 -3.42 5.49 36.00
C ILE A 552 -2.15 5.53 36.87
N GLY A 553 -1.08 4.79 36.52
CA GLY A 553 0.16 4.92 37.30
C GLY A 553 1.25 3.85 37.32
N SER A 554 1.36 2.88 36.41
CA SER A 554 2.68 2.25 36.23
C SER A 554 3.03 2.04 34.76
N ASP A 555 4.16 2.60 34.36
CA ASP A 555 4.73 2.43 33.02
C ASP A 555 4.89 0.94 32.67
N ILE A 556 5.13 0.10 33.69
CA ILE A 556 5.28 -1.35 33.59
C ILE A 556 3.98 -2.05 33.14
N ALA A 557 2.83 -1.64 33.69
CA ALA A 557 1.53 -2.23 33.35
C ALA A 557 1.12 -1.92 31.90
N ILE A 558 1.41 -0.68 31.46
CA ILE A 558 1.16 -0.24 30.09
C ILE A 558 2.04 -1.03 29.12
N ASP A 559 3.31 -1.24 29.43
CA ASP A 559 4.24 -1.98 28.57
C ASP A 559 3.91 -3.48 28.49
N ALA A 560 3.49 -4.09 29.59
CA ALA A 560 3.30 -5.54 29.69
C ALA A 560 1.97 -6.07 29.11
N ALA A 561 0.92 -5.23 29.03
CA ALA A 561 -0.41 -5.65 28.59
C ALA A 561 -0.68 -5.42 27.10
N ASP A 562 -1.55 -6.23 26.51
CA ASP A 562 -2.00 -6.11 25.11
C ASP A 562 -3.26 -5.24 24.97
N MET A 563 -4.06 -5.20 26.04
CA MET A 563 -5.22 -4.35 26.19
C MET A 563 -5.19 -3.62 27.53
N ILE A 564 -5.68 -2.38 27.55
CA ILE A 564 -5.68 -1.54 28.74
C ILE A 564 -7.09 -0.99 28.94
N PHE A 565 -7.62 -1.14 30.14
CA PHE A 565 -8.84 -0.44 30.54
C PHE A 565 -8.45 0.91 31.12
N MET A 566 -9.00 1.98 30.53
CA MET A 566 -8.65 3.34 30.90
C MET A 566 -9.18 3.75 32.27
N ALA A 567 -10.34 3.20 32.63
CA ALA A 567 -10.95 3.34 33.94
C ALA A 567 -10.71 2.08 34.76
N ASP A 568 -10.71 2.23 36.08
CA ASP A 568 -10.55 1.14 37.05
C ASP A 568 -11.86 0.34 37.21
N ASP A 569 -12.38 -0.18 36.09
CA ASP A 569 -13.73 -0.74 35.95
C ASP A 569 -13.69 -2.11 35.28
N LEU A 570 -13.92 -3.17 36.07
CA LEU A 570 -13.82 -4.55 35.56
C LEU A 570 -14.94 -4.88 34.56
N SER A 571 -16.04 -4.12 34.55
CA SER A 571 -17.16 -4.34 33.62
C SER A 571 -16.76 -4.18 32.14
N ARG A 572 -15.64 -3.49 31.86
CA ARG A 572 -15.06 -3.36 30.52
C ARG A 572 -14.60 -4.68 29.95
N LEU A 573 -14.27 -5.67 30.79
CA LEU A 573 -13.88 -7.01 30.36
C LEU A 573 -14.99 -7.71 29.57
N GLU A 574 -16.24 -7.59 30.02
CA GLU A 574 -17.39 -8.11 29.28
C GLU A 574 -17.51 -7.44 27.89
N LYS A 575 -17.40 -6.11 27.86
CA LYS A 575 -17.48 -5.35 26.61
C LYS A 575 -16.37 -5.74 25.64
N ALA A 576 -15.14 -5.91 26.12
CA ALA A 576 -13.99 -6.35 25.34
C ALA A 576 -14.27 -7.70 24.65
N VAL A 577 -14.74 -8.70 25.40
CA VAL A 577 -15.14 -10.01 24.84
C VAL A 577 -16.23 -9.84 23.76
N VAL A 578 -17.29 -9.10 24.07
CA VAL A 578 -18.44 -8.96 23.19
C VAL A 578 -18.05 -8.26 21.88
N ILE A 579 -17.26 -7.17 21.96
CA ILE A 579 -16.78 -6.43 20.79
C ILE A 579 -15.80 -7.29 19.98
N GLY A 580 -14.88 -8.01 20.64
CA GLY A 580 -13.98 -8.95 19.99
C GLY A 580 -14.74 -10.03 19.21
N ARG A 581 -15.72 -10.69 19.84
CA ARG A 581 -16.56 -11.73 19.21
C ARG A 581 -17.36 -11.18 18.03
N LYS A 582 -17.95 -9.99 18.18
CA LYS A 582 -18.67 -9.32 17.08
C LYS A 582 -17.73 -9.01 15.91
N THR A 583 -16.51 -8.57 16.19
CA THR A 583 -15.51 -8.26 15.16
C THR A 583 -15.08 -9.51 14.41
N VAL A 584 -14.72 -10.59 15.10
CA VAL A 584 -14.38 -11.88 14.48
C VAL A 584 -15.56 -12.43 13.66
N LYS A 585 -16.80 -12.28 14.16
CA LYS A 585 -18.01 -12.67 13.41
C LYS A 585 -18.17 -11.84 12.13
N THR A 586 -17.97 -10.53 12.19
CA THR A 586 -18.02 -9.64 11.02
C THR A 586 -16.93 -9.98 10.01
N ILE A 587 -15.70 -10.26 10.45
CA ILE A 587 -14.61 -10.73 9.56
C ILE A 587 -15.03 -12.02 8.85
N ARG A 588 -15.54 -13.01 9.58
CA ARG A 588 -16.03 -14.26 8.99
C ARG A 588 -17.17 -14.03 8.00
N GLN A 589 -18.10 -13.12 8.30
CA GLN A 589 -19.18 -12.76 7.38
C GLN A 589 -18.63 -12.14 6.09
N ASN A 590 -17.69 -11.20 6.23
CA ASN A 590 -17.06 -10.52 5.11
C ASN A 590 -16.32 -11.50 4.20
N ILE A 591 -15.55 -12.41 4.79
CA ILE A 591 -14.81 -13.42 4.03
C ILE A 591 -15.77 -14.42 3.37
N ILE A 592 -16.68 -15.03 4.14
CA ILE A 592 -17.50 -16.15 3.63
C ILE A 592 -18.54 -15.65 2.64
N PHE A 593 -19.36 -14.65 3.00
CA PHE A 593 -20.51 -14.25 2.20
C PHE A 593 -20.11 -13.30 1.06
N PHE A 594 -19.34 -12.26 1.36
CA PHE A 594 -19.03 -11.22 0.37
C PHE A 594 -17.79 -11.57 -0.44
N ALA A 595 -16.70 -12.03 0.18
CA ALA A 595 -15.48 -12.30 -0.57
C ALA A 595 -15.50 -13.65 -1.30
N VAL A 596 -15.98 -14.74 -0.69
CA VAL A 596 -15.95 -16.09 -1.29
C VAL A 596 -17.23 -16.41 -2.04
N ILE A 597 -18.39 -16.44 -1.37
CA ILE A 597 -19.66 -16.88 -1.98
C ILE A 597 -20.07 -15.93 -3.11
N PHE A 598 -20.15 -14.62 -2.84
CA PHE A 598 -20.59 -13.65 -3.84
C PHE A 598 -19.65 -13.63 -5.07
N ASN A 599 -18.32 -13.58 -4.87
CA ASN A 599 -17.39 -13.60 -6.01
C ASN A 599 -17.44 -14.94 -6.77
N THR A 600 -17.60 -16.08 -6.09
CA THR A 600 -17.71 -17.38 -6.78
C THR A 600 -18.97 -17.42 -7.65
N LEU A 601 -20.11 -16.98 -7.13
CA LEU A 601 -21.36 -16.88 -7.89
C LEU A 601 -21.22 -15.91 -9.06
N ALA A 602 -20.55 -14.78 -8.85
CA ALA A 602 -20.30 -13.78 -9.88
C ALA A 602 -19.39 -14.32 -11.01
N VAL A 603 -18.33 -15.07 -10.68
CA VAL A 603 -17.47 -15.76 -11.66
C VAL A 603 -18.25 -16.82 -12.44
N VAL A 604 -19.07 -17.62 -11.77
CA VAL A 604 -19.92 -18.62 -12.45
C VAL A 604 -20.92 -17.93 -13.39
N ALA A 605 -21.53 -16.82 -12.96
CA ALA A 605 -22.41 -16.02 -13.80
C ALA A 605 -21.68 -15.43 -15.00
N ALA A 606 -20.46 -14.91 -14.83
CA ALA A 606 -19.63 -14.40 -15.93
C ALA A 606 -19.25 -15.50 -16.93
N ALA A 607 -18.96 -16.71 -16.44
CA ALA A 607 -18.60 -17.85 -17.27
C ALA A 607 -19.81 -18.43 -18.06
N TRP A 608 -21.01 -18.42 -17.45
CA TRP A 608 -22.22 -19.00 -18.03
C TRP A 608 -23.04 -18.01 -18.88
N ALA A 609 -23.12 -16.75 -18.45
CA ALA A 609 -23.93 -15.69 -19.06
C ALA A 609 -23.05 -14.53 -19.61
N SER A 610 -22.05 -14.85 -20.44
CA SER A 610 -21.08 -13.84 -20.95
C SER A 610 -21.70 -12.71 -21.75
N ALA A 611 -22.88 -12.94 -22.34
CA ALA A 611 -23.63 -11.90 -23.05
C ALA A 611 -24.17 -10.81 -22.11
N TRP A 612 -24.38 -11.11 -20.82
CA TRP A 612 -24.98 -10.21 -19.85
C TRP A 612 -23.93 -9.60 -18.91
N VAL A 613 -22.80 -10.29 -18.73
CA VAL A 613 -21.69 -9.82 -17.89
C VAL A 613 -20.56 -9.29 -18.77
N THR A 614 -20.74 -8.07 -19.27
CA THR A 614 -19.68 -7.33 -19.97
C THR A 614 -18.59 -6.87 -18.98
N PRO A 615 -17.37 -6.52 -19.45
CA PRO A 615 -16.28 -6.08 -18.57
C PRO A 615 -16.65 -4.91 -17.62
N PRO A 616 -17.42 -3.89 -18.05
CA PRO A 616 -17.88 -2.84 -17.15
C PRO A 616 -18.84 -3.35 -16.07
N ILE A 617 -19.77 -4.25 -16.43
CA ILE A 617 -20.68 -4.89 -15.48
C ILE A 617 -19.90 -5.74 -14.49
N ALA A 618 -18.89 -6.49 -14.96
CA ALA A 618 -17.99 -7.26 -14.12
C ALA A 618 -17.26 -6.38 -13.09
N ALA A 619 -16.76 -5.21 -13.51
CA ALA A 619 -16.12 -4.24 -12.62
C ALA A 619 -17.09 -3.67 -11.57
N ILE A 620 -18.33 -3.35 -11.96
CA ILE A 620 -19.37 -2.88 -11.02
C ILE A 620 -19.72 -3.97 -10.00
N VAL A 621 -20.00 -5.19 -10.46
CA VAL A 621 -20.36 -6.32 -9.58
C VAL A 621 -19.22 -6.61 -8.61
N HIS A 622 -17.97 -6.57 -9.09
CA HIS A 622 -16.80 -6.69 -8.24
C HIS A 622 -16.79 -5.63 -7.11
N GLN A 623 -17.02 -4.36 -7.45
CA GLN A 623 -17.00 -3.27 -6.48
C GLN A 623 -18.13 -3.37 -5.44
N ILE A 624 -19.30 -3.89 -5.80
CA ILE A 624 -20.41 -4.13 -4.87
C ILE A 624 -19.97 -5.02 -3.70
N SER A 625 -19.19 -6.07 -3.98
CA SER A 625 -18.68 -6.96 -2.94
C SER A 625 -17.81 -6.23 -1.92
N SER A 626 -16.87 -5.41 -2.39
CA SER A 626 -16.00 -4.58 -1.54
C SER A 626 -16.81 -3.59 -0.70
N LEU A 627 -17.83 -2.95 -1.28
CA LEU A 627 -18.72 -2.03 -0.55
C LEU A 627 -19.56 -2.73 0.53
N LEU A 628 -20.04 -3.95 0.27
CA LEU A 628 -20.78 -4.75 1.26
C LEU A 628 -19.88 -5.12 2.45
N VAL A 629 -18.62 -5.47 2.19
CA VAL A 629 -17.60 -5.71 3.23
C VAL A 629 -17.40 -4.48 4.10
N VAL A 630 -17.15 -3.32 3.49
CA VAL A 630 -16.98 -2.05 4.22
C VAL A 630 -18.22 -1.72 5.03
N GLY A 631 -19.41 -1.75 4.41
CA GLY A 631 -20.67 -1.44 5.08
C GLY A 631 -20.96 -2.36 6.27
N ASN A 632 -20.66 -3.65 6.14
CA ASN A 632 -20.81 -4.61 7.23
C ASN A 632 -19.77 -4.40 8.36
N SER A 633 -18.54 -3.99 8.02
CA SER A 633 -17.52 -3.57 9.00
C SER A 633 -17.94 -2.33 9.78
N LEU A 634 -18.47 -1.30 9.10
CA LEU A 634 -18.91 -0.04 9.72
C LEU A 634 -20.04 -0.23 10.75
N ARG A 635 -20.81 -1.33 10.68
CA ARG A 635 -21.79 -1.71 11.72
C ARG A 635 -21.17 -1.82 13.12
N LEU A 636 -19.88 -2.12 13.22
CA LEU A 636 -19.19 -2.23 14.52
C LEU A 636 -19.04 -0.86 15.21
N LEU A 637 -18.94 0.24 14.46
CA LEU A 637 -18.75 1.59 15.01
C LEU A 637 -20.02 2.18 15.64
N SER A 638 -21.22 1.68 15.30
CA SER A 638 -22.49 2.23 15.76
C SER A 638 -23.64 1.20 15.81
N GLY A 639 -24.43 1.23 16.89
CA GLY A 639 -25.68 0.46 17.00
C GLY A 639 -26.83 0.95 16.12
N LYS A 640 -26.61 2.01 15.33
CA LYS A 640 -27.60 2.61 14.43
C LYS A 640 -27.01 2.75 13.03
N ILE A 641 -26.89 1.64 12.33
CA ILE A 641 -26.65 1.62 10.87
C ILE A 641 -27.71 2.47 10.15
N LYS A 642 -28.93 2.52 10.71
CA LYS A 642 -29.98 3.42 10.23
C LYS A 642 -29.46 4.84 10.11
N ASP A 643 -28.82 5.41 11.13
CA ASP A 643 -28.37 6.82 11.13
C ASP A 643 -27.18 7.09 10.21
N ILE A 644 -26.37 6.08 9.87
CA ILE A 644 -25.25 6.22 8.92
C ILE A 644 -25.75 6.02 7.48
N LEU A 645 -26.63 5.05 7.21
CA LEU A 645 -27.23 4.89 5.88
C LEU A 645 -28.25 6.00 5.60
N THR A 646 -29.08 6.38 6.58
CA THR A 646 -29.91 7.58 6.50
C THR A 646 -29.06 8.81 6.59
N GLY A 647 -27.90 8.84 7.25
CA GLY A 647 -26.96 9.95 7.24
C GLY A 647 -26.16 10.06 5.95
N TRP A 648 -25.92 8.97 5.22
CA TRP A 648 -25.36 8.97 3.87
C TRP A 648 -26.42 9.28 2.84
N LEU A 649 -27.65 8.78 2.99
CA LEU A 649 -28.80 9.18 2.18
C LEU A 649 -29.20 10.62 2.48
N LEU A 650 -29.19 11.04 3.74
CA LEU A 650 -29.46 12.41 4.18
C LEU A 650 -28.29 13.30 3.85
N ALA A 651 -27.03 12.88 3.92
CA ALA A 651 -25.90 13.67 3.43
C ALA A 651 -25.83 13.66 1.91
N LEU A 652 -26.27 12.64 1.17
CA LEU A 652 -26.48 12.75 -0.28
C LEU A 652 -27.68 13.63 -0.58
N LEU A 653 -28.74 13.58 0.24
CA LEU A 653 -29.92 14.43 0.15
C LEU A 653 -29.66 15.85 0.68
N GLU A 654 -28.68 16.08 1.56
CA GLU A 654 -28.27 17.36 2.15
C GLU A 654 -27.14 17.96 1.36
N TRP A 655 -26.22 17.17 0.84
CA TRP A 655 -25.29 17.58 -0.21
C TRP A 655 -26.05 17.93 -1.48
N SER A 656 -27.07 17.14 -1.87
CA SER A 656 -27.98 17.54 -2.96
C SER A 656 -28.95 18.65 -2.58
N LYS A 657 -29.39 18.82 -1.32
CA LYS A 657 -30.20 19.98 -0.90
C LYS A 657 -29.38 21.27 -0.74
N HIS A 658 -28.12 21.18 -0.30
CA HIS A 658 -27.18 22.31 -0.24
C HIS A 658 -26.69 22.72 -1.62
N LEU A 659 -26.59 21.76 -2.56
CA LEU A 659 -26.42 22.09 -3.98
C LEU A 659 -27.68 22.65 -4.63
N VAL A 660 -28.90 22.42 -4.12
CA VAL A 660 -30.12 22.66 -4.92
C VAL A 660 -31.13 23.66 -4.35
N HIS A 661 -31.17 24.03 -3.06
CA HIS A 661 -32.33 24.81 -2.57
C HIS A 661 -32.12 26.28 -2.21
N ASP A 662 -31.14 26.68 -1.39
CA ASP A 662 -31.15 28.07 -0.88
C ASP A 662 -30.13 29.00 -1.53
N HIS A 663 -28.96 28.50 -1.95
CA HIS A 663 -27.98 29.31 -2.66
C HIS A 663 -28.28 29.45 -4.16
N ILE A 664 -28.79 28.40 -4.80
CA ILE A 664 -29.17 28.45 -6.22
C ILE A 664 -30.43 29.29 -6.43
N ARG A 665 -31.39 29.33 -5.49
CA ARG A 665 -32.61 30.12 -5.67
C ARG A 665 -32.35 31.62 -5.58
N SER A 666 -31.49 32.07 -4.66
CA SER A 666 -31.12 33.49 -4.55
C SER A 666 -30.20 33.95 -5.71
N LEU A 667 -29.32 33.06 -6.19
CA LEU A 667 -28.52 33.28 -7.39
C LEU A 667 -29.37 33.24 -8.67
N TRP A 668 -30.34 32.33 -8.77
CA TRP A 668 -31.25 32.24 -9.92
C TRP A 668 -32.21 33.42 -9.97
N GLU A 669 -32.78 33.89 -8.87
CA GLU A 669 -33.65 35.07 -8.89
C GLU A 669 -32.88 36.36 -9.23
N SER A 670 -31.63 36.48 -8.78
CA SER A 670 -30.75 37.62 -9.08
C SER A 670 -30.15 37.57 -10.50
N TYR A 671 -29.90 36.38 -11.04
CA TYR A 671 -29.20 36.19 -12.32
C TYR A 671 -30.01 35.46 -13.40
N ARG A 672 -31.31 35.17 -13.24
CA ARG A 672 -32.12 34.47 -14.26
C ARG A 672 -32.16 35.18 -15.60
N LYS A 673 -32.24 36.51 -15.60
CA LYS A 673 -32.27 37.31 -16.84
C LYS A 673 -30.92 37.25 -17.57
N PRO A 674 -29.77 37.49 -16.91
CA PRO A 674 -28.49 37.27 -17.56
C PRO A 674 -28.31 35.80 -17.94
N ILE A 675 -28.58 34.81 -17.08
CA ILE A 675 -28.38 33.38 -17.43
C ILE A 675 -29.22 32.95 -18.63
N VAL A 676 -30.52 33.29 -18.70
CA VAL A 676 -31.36 32.97 -19.88
C VAL A 676 -30.88 33.72 -21.11
N ASN A 677 -30.47 34.99 -20.99
CA ASN A 677 -29.92 35.75 -22.10
C ASN A 677 -28.56 35.22 -22.55
N THR A 678 -27.71 34.77 -21.64
CA THR A 678 -26.41 34.15 -21.95
C THR A 678 -26.60 32.77 -22.54
N SER A 679 -27.63 32.03 -22.10
CA SER A 679 -27.98 30.71 -22.65
C SER A 679 -28.57 30.83 -24.05
N LEU A 680 -29.46 31.82 -24.26
CA LEU A 680 -30.02 32.12 -25.57
C LEU A 680 -28.95 32.70 -26.51
N ALA A 681 -28.08 33.58 -26.00
CA ALA A 681 -26.90 34.06 -26.73
C ALA A 681 -25.96 32.90 -27.05
N LEU A 682 -25.75 31.95 -26.13
CA LEU A 682 -24.92 30.76 -26.36
C LEU A 682 -25.55 29.84 -27.39
N VAL A 683 -26.87 29.65 -27.39
CA VAL A 683 -27.59 28.87 -28.41
C VAL A 683 -27.53 29.55 -29.78
N ILE A 684 -27.69 30.89 -29.83
CA ILE A 684 -27.54 31.67 -31.07
C ILE A 684 -26.09 31.64 -31.56
N VAL A 685 -25.12 31.76 -30.66
CA VAL A 685 -23.70 31.64 -30.95
C VAL A 685 -23.39 30.24 -31.46
N LEU A 686 -23.84 29.18 -30.78
CA LEU A 686 -23.67 27.79 -31.22
C LEU A 686 -24.35 27.52 -32.57
N TYR A 687 -25.53 28.10 -32.82
CA TYR A 687 -26.19 28.03 -34.12
C TYR A 687 -25.36 28.75 -35.20
N LEU A 688 -24.88 29.97 -34.94
CA LEU A 688 -23.99 30.70 -35.86
C LEU A 688 -22.67 29.95 -36.12
N PHE A 689 -22.08 29.34 -35.08
CA PHE A 689 -20.87 28.52 -35.18
C PHE A 689 -21.09 27.17 -35.86
N SER A 690 -22.33 26.68 -35.97
CA SER A 690 -22.63 25.45 -36.74
C SER A 690 -22.39 25.62 -38.24
N GLY A 691 -22.30 26.85 -38.73
CA GLY A 691 -21.86 27.18 -40.09
C GLY A 691 -20.34 27.12 -40.30
N LEU A 692 -19.56 26.90 -39.24
CA LEU A 692 -18.10 26.80 -39.30
C LEU A 692 -17.71 25.48 -39.99
N THR A 693 -17.21 25.59 -41.22
CA THR A 693 -16.84 24.43 -42.03
C THR A 693 -15.35 24.47 -42.36
N MET A 694 -14.62 23.44 -41.95
CA MET A 694 -13.24 23.24 -42.36
C MET A 694 -13.17 22.55 -43.72
N ILE A 695 -12.46 23.15 -44.66
CA ILE A 695 -12.14 22.55 -45.96
C ILE A 695 -10.68 22.11 -45.92
N ALA A 696 -10.48 20.79 -46.00
CA ALA A 696 -9.14 20.21 -45.97
C ALA A 696 -8.32 20.63 -47.20
N PRO A 697 -6.97 20.63 -47.14
CA PRO A 697 -6.10 21.00 -48.27
C PRO A 697 -6.37 20.27 -49.58
N TYR A 698 -6.87 19.03 -49.49
CA TYR A 698 -7.21 18.16 -50.63
C TYR A 698 -8.70 18.21 -51.02
N GLN A 699 -9.47 19.17 -50.49
CA GLN A 699 -10.90 19.36 -50.79
C GLN A 699 -11.16 20.76 -51.35
N ARG A 700 -12.23 20.91 -52.13
CA ARG A 700 -12.81 22.20 -52.48
C ARG A 700 -14.26 22.25 -52.01
N GLY A 701 -14.63 23.38 -51.39
CA GLY A 701 -16.01 23.63 -51.01
C GLY A 701 -16.79 24.20 -52.19
N VAL A 702 -17.94 23.61 -52.47
CA VAL A 702 -18.96 24.15 -53.36
C VAL A 702 -20.14 24.57 -52.51
N VAL A 703 -20.46 25.86 -52.52
CA VAL A 703 -21.49 26.44 -51.65
C VAL A 703 -22.72 26.76 -52.46
N GLN A 704 -23.85 26.22 -52.01
CA GLN A 704 -25.17 26.52 -52.53
C GLN A 704 -25.93 27.30 -51.47
N ARG A 705 -26.51 28.45 -51.82
CA ARG A 705 -27.42 29.20 -50.94
C ARG A 705 -28.83 29.04 -51.45
N PHE A 706 -29.71 28.46 -50.65
CA PHE A 706 -31.07 28.10 -51.07
C PHE A 706 -31.11 27.37 -52.43
N GLY A 707 -30.15 26.48 -52.68
CA GLY A 707 -30.04 25.71 -53.92
C GLY A 707 -29.39 26.42 -55.11
N ARG A 708 -29.10 27.72 -55.04
CA ARG A 708 -28.35 28.45 -56.08
C ARG A 708 -26.85 28.37 -55.83
N LEU A 709 -26.05 28.03 -56.85
CA LEU A 709 -24.59 28.01 -56.76
C LEU A 709 -24.06 29.43 -56.55
N ILE A 710 -23.37 29.67 -55.43
CA ILE A 710 -22.72 30.95 -55.13
C ILE A 710 -21.25 30.91 -55.53
N THR A 711 -20.53 29.87 -55.10
CA THR A 711 -19.11 29.68 -55.41
C THR A 711 -18.78 28.20 -55.46
N ASP A 712 -17.93 27.83 -56.41
CA ASP A 712 -17.41 26.48 -56.62
C ASP A 712 -15.90 26.38 -56.29
N ASN A 713 -15.32 27.46 -55.77
CA ASN A 713 -13.88 27.57 -55.52
C ASN A 713 -13.57 28.19 -54.14
N VAL A 714 -14.12 27.61 -53.07
CA VAL A 714 -13.70 27.99 -51.72
C VAL A 714 -12.30 27.43 -51.43
N PRO A 715 -11.33 28.27 -51.03
CA PRO A 715 -9.96 27.83 -50.74
C PRO A 715 -9.89 26.95 -49.49
N PRO A 716 -8.85 26.12 -49.32
CA PRO A 716 -8.65 25.37 -48.08
C PRO A 716 -8.51 26.28 -46.87
N GLY A 717 -8.99 25.80 -45.72
CA GLY A 717 -8.97 26.57 -44.48
C GLY A 717 -10.32 26.55 -43.77
N LEU A 718 -10.39 27.35 -42.71
CA LEU A 718 -11.59 27.50 -41.89
C LEU A 718 -12.47 28.59 -42.49
N HIS A 719 -13.69 28.24 -42.87
CA HIS A 719 -14.65 29.19 -43.42
C HIS A 719 -15.92 29.18 -42.58
N LEU A 720 -16.48 30.37 -42.38
CA LEU A 720 -17.77 30.55 -41.72
C LEU A 720 -18.84 30.81 -42.78
N PHE A 721 -19.72 29.83 -42.99
CA PHE A 721 -20.88 29.94 -43.86
C PHE A 721 -22.16 30.13 -43.05
N PHE A 722 -23.27 30.48 -43.70
CA PHE A 722 -24.53 30.50 -42.96
C PHE A 722 -24.95 29.07 -42.58
N PRO A 723 -25.45 28.85 -41.35
CA PRO A 723 -25.95 27.54 -40.94
C PRO A 723 -27.07 27.02 -41.84
N TRP A 724 -27.26 25.70 -41.85
CA TRP A 724 -28.41 25.10 -42.51
C TRP A 724 -29.72 25.67 -41.92
N PRO A 725 -30.74 26.01 -42.74
CA PRO A 725 -30.93 25.66 -44.16
C PRO A 725 -30.44 26.69 -45.21
N ILE A 726 -29.70 27.73 -44.81
CA ILE A 726 -29.35 28.85 -45.70
C ILE A 726 -28.26 28.45 -46.70
N ASP A 727 -27.07 28.08 -46.20
CA ASP A 727 -25.98 27.57 -47.04
C ASP A 727 -25.84 26.05 -46.89
N LYS A 728 -25.69 25.36 -48.03
CA LYS A 728 -25.31 23.96 -48.12
C LYS A 728 -23.92 23.87 -48.72
N VAL A 729 -22.95 23.44 -47.92
CA VAL A 729 -21.55 23.28 -48.34
C VAL A 729 -21.31 21.82 -48.74
N THR A 730 -21.05 21.59 -50.02
CA THR A 730 -20.68 20.28 -50.55
C THR A 730 -19.17 20.24 -50.75
N LYS A 731 -18.49 19.32 -50.07
CA LYS A 731 -17.03 19.16 -50.18
C LYS A 731 -16.70 18.20 -51.30
N VAL A 732 -16.02 18.67 -52.33
CA VAL A 732 -15.53 17.85 -53.45
C VAL A 732 -14.08 17.52 -53.20
N ILE A 733 -13.75 16.24 -53.20
CA ILE A 733 -12.39 15.75 -52.97
C ILE A 733 -11.59 15.94 -54.26
N ARG A 734 -10.37 16.48 -54.14
CA ARG A 734 -9.38 16.64 -55.22
C ARG A 734 -8.35 15.50 -55.23
N SER A 735 -8.73 14.33 -54.75
CA SER A 735 -7.90 13.13 -54.86
C SER A 735 -7.73 12.77 -56.33
N VAL A 736 -6.59 12.17 -56.64
CA VAL A 736 -6.41 11.48 -57.91
C VAL A 736 -7.17 10.16 -57.78
N ASP A 737 -8.27 10.04 -58.51
CA ASP A 737 -9.04 8.81 -58.61
C ASP A 737 -8.49 7.98 -59.78
N ARG A 738 -8.68 6.66 -59.72
CA ARG A 738 -8.17 5.73 -60.73
C ARG A 738 -9.28 4.87 -61.31
N VAL A 739 -9.24 4.66 -62.63
CA VAL A 739 -10.08 3.70 -63.33
C VAL A 739 -9.17 2.66 -63.97
N GLU A 740 -9.45 1.40 -63.66
CA GLU A 740 -8.77 0.22 -64.21
C GLU A 740 -9.51 -0.23 -65.49
N ILE A 741 -8.76 -0.54 -66.54
CA ILE A 741 -9.23 -0.99 -67.86
C ILE A 741 -8.49 -2.27 -68.21
N GLY A 742 -9.21 -3.31 -68.65
CA GLY A 742 -8.65 -4.64 -68.87
C GLY A 742 -8.76 -5.57 -67.66
N PHE A 743 -8.77 -5.00 -66.45
CA PHE A 743 -9.00 -5.73 -65.21
C PHE A 743 -9.90 -4.94 -64.26
N ARG A 744 -10.45 -5.65 -63.26
CA ARG A 744 -11.25 -5.06 -62.18
C ARG A 744 -10.83 -5.61 -60.85
N ARG A 745 -10.48 -4.74 -59.91
CA ARG A 745 -10.34 -5.12 -58.52
C ARG A 745 -11.70 -5.34 -57.86
N ASN A 746 -11.89 -6.50 -57.24
CA ASN A 746 -13.08 -6.86 -56.47
C ASN A 746 -13.07 -6.12 -55.12
N LYS A 747 -13.79 -5.00 -55.06
CA LYS A 747 -13.91 -4.14 -53.87
C LYS A 747 -14.48 -4.88 -52.63
N ASN A 748 -15.15 -6.03 -52.79
CA ASN A 748 -15.71 -6.83 -51.70
C ASN A 748 -14.74 -7.89 -51.13
N ILE A 749 -13.73 -8.33 -51.90
CA ILE A 749 -12.78 -9.38 -51.51
C ILE A 749 -11.49 -8.80 -50.92
N ALA A 750 -11.16 -7.56 -51.27
CA ALA A 750 -10.00 -6.79 -50.79
C ALA A 750 -9.97 -6.47 -49.27
N ARG A 751 -10.78 -7.17 -48.44
CA ARG A 751 -10.72 -7.15 -46.97
C ARG A 751 -10.28 -8.48 -46.35
N ARG A 752 -9.90 -9.48 -47.14
CA ARG A 752 -9.25 -10.70 -46.65
C ARG A 752 -7.75 -10.61 -46.84
N VAL A 753 -7.05 -10.19 -45.80
CA VAL A 753 -5.61 -10.42 -45.67
C VAL A 753 -5.43 -11.78 -45.00
N ASP A 754 -4.65 -12.67 -45.61
CA ASP A 754 -4.24 -13.92 -44.99
C ASP A 754 -3.35 -13.60 -43.78
N GLN A 755 -3.81 -14.03 -42.60
CA GLN A 755 -3.24 -13.68 -41.31
C GLN A 755 -1.97 -14.49 -40.96
N LYS A 756 -1.52 -15.42 -41.81
CA LYS A 756 -0.35 -16.25 -41.48
C LYS A 756 1.00 -15.72 -41.97
N THR A 757 1.04 -14.94 -43.05
CA THR A 757 2.32 -14.46 -43.61
C THR A 757 2.44 -12.94 -43.68
N GLY A 758 1.35 -12.20 -43.54
CA GLY A 758 1.37 -10.72 -43.59
C GLY A 758 1.85 -10.14 -44.93
N GLN A 759 2.12 -10.97 -45.93
CA GLN A 759 2.45 -10.55 -47.27
C GLN A 759 1.18 -10.41 -48.09
N VAL A 760 0.95 -9.19 -48.56
CA VAL A 760 0.06 -8.93 -49.69
C VAL A 760 0.81 -9.42 -50.93
N ILE A 761 0.45 -10.59 -51.46
CA ILE A 761 0.85 -10.93 -52.83
C ILE A 761 -0.05 -10.11 -53.75
N THR A 762 0.33 -8.87 -54.02
CA THR A 762 -0.25 -8.08 -55.12
C THR A 762 0.83 -7.81 -56.13
N THR A 763 1.13 -8.84 -56.90
CA THR A 763 1.64 -8.66 -58.25
C THR A 763 0.64 -9.40 -59.12
N TYR A 764 -0.08 -8.67 -59.97
CA TYR A 764 -0.78 -9.30 -61.08
C TYR A 764 0.31 -9.89 -61.97
N GLU A 765 0.61 -11.19 -61.79
CA GLU A 765 1.47 -11.92 -62.71
C GLU A 765 0.58 -12.45 -63.83
N TRP A 766 0.86 -11.99 -65.06
CA TRP A 766 0.08 -12.28 -66.26
C TRP A 766 -0.10 -13.78 -66.57
N ASP A 767 0.74 -14.65 -65.97
CA ASP A 767 0.76 -16.10 -66.15
C ASP A 767 0.04 -16.89 -65.03
N ILE A 768 -0.48 -16.20 -64.00
CA ILE A 768 -1.19 -16.87 -62.90
C ILE A 768 -2.67 -16.56 -63.00
N GLN A 769 -3.49 -17.58 -63.28
CA GLN A 769 -4.93 -17.50 -63.02
C GLN A 769 -5.13 -17.12 -61.55
N ASP A 770 -5.65 -15.92 -61.30
CA ASP A 770 -5.89 -15.41 -59.95
C ASP A 770 -6.81 -16.36 -59.17
N ARG A 771 -6.21 -17.21 -58.31
CA ARG A 771 -6.93 -18.14 -57.44
C ARG A 771 -7.66 -17.41 -56.30
N SER A 772 -7.35 -16.14 -56.05
CA SER A 772 -7.91 -15.34 -54.96
C SER A 772 -9.26 -14.69 -55.30
N GLY A 773 -9.57 -14.54 -56.59
CA GLY A 773 -10.75 -13.82 -57.08
C GLY A 773 -10.73 -12.31 -56.78
N GLU A 774 -9.58 -11.76 -56.40
CA GLU A 774 -9.41 -10.34 -56.08
C GLU A 774 -9.39 -9.47 -57.35
N TYR A 775 -8.95 -10.02 -58.48
CA TYR A 775 -8.98 -9.34 -59.78
C TYR A 775 -9.79 -10.16 -60.79
N GLN A 776 -10.73 -9.49 -61.47
CA GLN A 776 -11.47 -10.07 -62.58
C GLN A 776 -10.95 -9.49 -63.89
N LYS A 777 -10.31 -10.32 -64.72
CA LYS A 777 -9.90 -9.96 -66.08
C LYS A 777 -11.13 -9.70 -66.97
N LYS A 778 -11.03 -8.72 -67.85
CA LYS A 778 -12.07 -8.34 -68.82
C LYS A 778 -11.48 -8.41 -70.22
N ASP A 779 -11.51 -9.61 -70.80
CA ASP A 779 -10.84 -9.92 -72.07
C ASP A 779 -11.29 -9.01 -73.22
N ASP A 780 -12.57 -8.60 -73.23
CA ASP A 780 -13.14 -7.66 -74.22
C ASP A 780 -12.49 -6.26 -74.21
N GLU A 781 -11.85 -5.88 -73.10
CA GLU A 781 -11.19 -4.58 -72.91
C GLU A 781 -9.68 -4.63 -73.13
N THR A 782 -9.07 -5.82 -73.03
CA THR A 782 -7.60 -6.00 -73.05
C THR A 782 -7.01 -6.20 -74.44
N LEU A 783 -7.75 -6.82 -75.36
CA LEU A 783 -7.19 -7.23 -76.65
C LEU A 783 -7.17 -6.07 -77.64
N VAL A 784 -5.98 -5.71 -78.13
CA VAL A 784 -5.78 -4.64 -79.12
C VAL A 784 -4.92 -5.14 -80.28
N PHE A 785 -5.22 -4.64 -81.48
CA PHE A 785 -4.51 -4.93 -82.71
C PHE A 785 -3.45 -3.85 -82.96
N THR A 786 -2.21 -4.26 -83.16
CA THR A 786 -1.07 -3.37 -83.46
C THR A 786 -0.98 -3.06 -84.95
N GLY A 787 -0.22 -2.01 -85.31
CA GLY A 787 -0.04 -1.59 -86.69
C GLY A 787 0.77 -2.56 -87.56
N ASP A 788 1.50 -3.52 -86.95
CA ASP A 788 2.21 -4.60 -87.64
C ASP A 788 1.47 -5.95 -87.56
N GLU A 789 0.15 -5.89 -87.39
CA GLU A 789 -0.78 -7.02 -87.40
C GLU A 789 -0.61 -8.05 -86.28
N ASN A 790 0.12 -7.70 -85.22
CA ASN A 790 0.24 -8.53 -84.03
C ASN A 790 -0.86 -8.22 -83.01
N PHE A 791 -1.28 -9.24 -82.27
CA PHE A 791 -2.17 -9.06 -81.12
C PHE A 791 -1.36 -8.77 -79.86
N LEU A 792 -1.81 -7.79 -79.09
CA LEU A 792 -1.31 -7.53 -77.74
C LEU A 792 -2.47 -7.46 -76.76
N GLU A 793 -2.24 -7.99 -75.57
CA GLU A 793 -3.09 -7.76 -74.42
C GLU A 793 -2.51 -6.64 -73.57
N LEU A 794 -3.36 -5.69 -73.20
CA LEU A 794 -2.97 -4.45 -72.56
C LEU A 794 -3.88 -4.10 -71.40
N ASP A 795 -3.29 -3.85 -70.23
CA ASP A 795 -3.99 -3.27 -69.09
C ASP A 795 -3.62 -1.79 -68.94
N LEU A 796 -4.63 -0.95 -68.71
CA LEU A 796 -4.45 0.50 -68.59
C LEU A 796 -5.09 1.01 -67.30
N VAL A 797 -4.37 1.89 -66.60
CA VAL A 797 -4.91 2.62 -65.44
C VAL A 797 -4.93 4.11 -65.75
N VAL A 798 -6.12 4.67 -65.81
CA VAL A 798 -6.32 6.11 -66.01
C VAL A 798 -6.50 6.77 -64.66
N GLN A 799 -5.60 7.69 -64.35
CA GLN A 799 -5.68 8.56 -63.19
C GLN A 799 -6.25 9.91 -63.60
N TYR A 800 -7.29 10.35 -62.91
CA TYR A 800 -7.94 11.62 -63.16
C TYR A 800 -8.25 12.34 -61.85
N ARG A 801 -8.46 13.65 -61.93
CA ARG A 801 -8.87 14.46 -60.79
C ARG A 801 -9.89 15.50 -61.23
N VAL A 802 -10.70 15.97 -60.30
CA VAL A 802 -11.69 17.01 -60.59
C VAL A 802 -10.99 18.38 -60.77
N LYS A 803 -11.02 18.90 -62.01
CA LYS A 803 -10.52 20.23 -62.39
C LYS A 803 -11.53 21.29 -62.04
N ASN A 804 -12.78 21.09 -62.47
CA ASN A 804 -13.91 21.97 -62.27
C ASN A 804 -15.02 21.27 -61.44
N PRO A 805 -15.13 21.58 -60.14
CA PRO A 805 -16.11 20.97 -59.24
C PRO A 805 -17.57 21.23 -59.64
N SER A 806 -17.90 22.36 -60.27
CA SER A 806 -19.27 22.67 -60.67
C SER A 806 -19.68 21.83 -61.87
N ALA A 807 -18.88 21.80 -62.93
CA ALA A 807 -19.13 20.93 -64.09
C ALA A 807 -19.25 19.46 -63.67
N TYR A 808 -18.35 18.98 -62.80
CA TYR A 808 -18.39 17.63 -62.27
C TYR A 808 -19.67 17.32 -61.49
N LEU A 809 -20.06 18.17 -60.52
CA LEU A 809 -21.22 17.91 -59.65
C LEU A 809 -22.57 18.02 -60.37
N PHE A 810 -22.68 18.86 -61.41
CA PHE A 810 -23.96 19.15 -62.06
C PHE A 810 -24.15 18.42 -63.40
N LYS A 811 -23.08 18.02 -64.09
CA LYS A 811 -23.18 17.32 -65.40
C LYS A 811 -23.01 15.81 -65.29
N ILE A 812 -22.25 15.32 -64.32
CA ILE A 812 -22.05 13.88 -64.12
C ILE A 812 -22.87 13.43 -62.90
N ARG A 813 -23.82 12.50 -63.10
CA ARG A 813 -24.69 12.00 -62.03
C ARG A 813 -23.99 10.92 -61.20
N GLY A 814 -23.02 11.33 -60.40
CA GLY A 814 -22.38 10.48 -59.39
C GLY A 814 -21.19 9.63 -59.89
N LEU A 815 -20.61 8.86 -58.97
CA LEU A 815 -19.33 8.15 -59.16
C LEU A 815 -19.39 7.02 -60.21
N GLN A 816 -20.48 6.25 -60.28
CA GLN A 816 -20.59 5.14 -61.22
C GLN A 816 -20.61 5.61 -62.68
N ASP A 817 -21.30 6.72 -62.96
CA ASP A 817 -21.33 7.34 -64.29
C ASP A 817 -19.96 7.92 -64.68
N THR A 818 -19.21 8.42 -63.70
CA THR A 818 -17.84 8.93 -63.91
C THR A 818 -16.88 7.80 -64.31
N GLU A 819 -16.87 6.68 -63.56
CA GLU A 819 -15.98 5.54 -63.85
C GLU A 819 -16.27 4.93 -65.24
N ASN A 820 -17.54 4.86 -65.64
CA ASN A 820 -17.92 4.34 -66.96
C ASN A 820 -17.49 5.27 -68.10
N LEU A 821 -17.69 6.58 -67.94
CA LEU A 821 -17.29 7.58 -68.94
C LEU A 821 -15.78 7.53 -69.21
N VAL A 822 -14.99 7.57 -68.14
CA VAL A 822 -13.52 7.52 -68.23
C VAL A 822 -13.05 6.25 -68.95
N ARG A 823 -13.72 5.12 -68.67
CA ARG A 823 -13.38 3.83 -69.25
C ARG A 823 -13.62 3.77 -70.75
N PHE A 824 -14.78 4.22 -71.22
CA PHE A 824 -15.09 4.20 -72.66
C PHE A 824 -14.16 5.10 -73.46
N CYS A 825 -13.90 6.31 -72.98
CA CYS A 825 -12.94 7.23 -73.57
C CYS A 825 -11.53 6.62 -73.64
N ALA A 826 -11.10 5.94 -72.58
CA ALA A 826 -9.77 5.36 -72.53
C ALA A 826 -9.59 4.15 -73.47
N GLN A 827 -10.62 3.31 -73.61
CA GLN A 827 -10.63 2.22 -74.58
C GLN A 827 -10.60 2.73 -76.03
N SER A 828 -11.27 3.84 -76.31
CA SER A 828 -11.20 4.51 -77.61
C SER A 828 -9.78 5.01 -77.89
N ALA A 829 -9.22 5.77 -76.94
CA ALA A 829 -7.90 6.39 -77.09
C ALA A 829 -6.75 5.37 -77.23
N ILE A 830 -6.79 4.28 -76.46
CA ILE A 830 -5.74 3.25 -76.51
C ILE A 830 -5.77 2.49 -77.84
N ARG A 831 -6.96 2.18 -78.37
CA ARG A 831 -7.13 1.51 -79.66
C ARG A 831 -6.66 2.37 -80.83
N GLU A 832 -6.92 3.68 -80.79
CA GLU A 832 -6.47 4.62 -81.82
C GLU A 832 -4.94 4.70 -81.89
N ILE A 833 -4.27 4.73 -80.74
CA ILE A 833 -2.81 4.94 -80.68
C ILE A 833 -2.03 3.67 -81.00
N ILE A 834 -2.46 2.51 -80.48
CA ILE A 834 -1.75 1.24 -80.71
C ILE A 834 -1.94 0.72 -82.14
N GLY A 835 -3.11 0.98 -82.75
CA GLY A 835 -3.36 0.61 -84.15
C GLY A 835 -2.40 1.27 -85.16
N GLN A 836 -1.55 2.21 -84.72
CA GLN A 836 -0.57 2.92 -85.55
C GLN A 836 0.90 2.56 -85.25
N LYS A 837 1.19 1.66 -84.29
CA LYS A 837 2.56 1.28 -83.86
C LYS A 837 2.79 -0.23 -83.92
N GLY A 838 4.04 -0.66 -84.16
CA GLY A 838 4.40 -2.09 -84.18
C GLY A 838 4.61 -2.68 -82.77
N ALA A 839 4.39 -4.00 -82.61
CA ALA A 839 4.42 -4.66 -81.32
C ALA A 839 5.76 -4.57 -80.58
N ASP A 840 6.89 -4.68 -81.29
CA ASP A 840 8.23 -4.58 -80.69
C ASP A 840 8.49 -3.18 -80.10
N GLN A 841 8.01 -2.12 -80.77
CA GLN A 841 8.13 -0.75 -80.28
C GLN A 841 7.32 -0.52 -79.01
N ILE A 842 6.13 -1.12 -78.93
CA ILE A 842 5.24 -1.04 -77.76
C ILE A 842 5.84 -1.80 -76.57
N LEU A 843 6.48 -2.96 -76.82
CA LEU A 843 7.08 -3.81 -75.77
C LEU A 843 8.41 -3.28 -75.22
N THR A 844 9.18 -2.52 -76.01
CA THR A 844 10.56 -2.15 -75.66
C THR A 844 10.77 -0.69 -75.28
N THR A 845 10.36 0.26 -76.13
CA THR A 845 10.96 1.61 -76.12
C THR A 845 9.92 2.74 -75.98
N ASP A 846 8.68 2.54 -76.44
CA ASP A 846 7.71 3.64 -76.63
C ASP A 846 6.65 3.77 -75.53
N ARG A 847 6.73 2.99 -74.43
CA ARG A 847 5.69 2.97 -73.38
C ARG A 847 5.32 4.36 -72.87
N SER A 848 6.31 5.18 -72.51
CA SER A 848 6.06 6.54 -72.00
C SER A 848 5.50 7.50 -73.07
N GLU A 849 5.84 7.29 -74.35
CA GLU A 849 5.29 8.08 -75.44
C GLU A 849 3.80 7.75 -75.67
N ILE A 850 3.46 6.45 -75.60
CA ILE A 850 2.08 5.96 -75.72
C ILE A 850 1.23 6.49 -74.57
N GLU A 851 1.71 6.37 -73.33
CA GLU A 851 1.04 6.90 -72.14
C GLU A 851 0.76 8.41 -72.24
N ALA A 852 1.72 9.19 -72.75
CA ALA A 852 1.57 10.63 -72.97
C ALA A 852 0.53 10.95 -74.05
N ARG A 853 0.55 10.23 -75.18
CA ARG A 853 -0.44 10.40 -76.26
C ARG A 853 -1.85 10.01 -75.80
N VAL A 854 -2.00 8.90 -75.08
CA VAL A 854 -3.29 8.43 -74.54
C VAL A 854 -3.84 9.46 -73.56
N SER A 855 -3.00 9.96 -72.65
CA SER A 855 -3.39 11.01 -71.70
C SER A 855 -3.88 12.28 -72.40
N LYS A 856 -3.21 12.68 -73.49
CA LYS A 856 -3.56 13.87 -74.27
C LYS A 856 -4.90 13.71 -74.99
N LEU A 857 -5.13 12.57 -75.64
CA LEU A 857 -6.36 12.28 -76.36
C LEU A 857 -7.55 12.17 -75.39
N LEU A 858 -7.37 11.50 -74.26
CA LEU A 858 -8.34 11.46 -73.16
C LEU A 858 -8.72 12.86 -72.65
N GLN A 859 -7.73 13.74 -72.48
CA GLN A 859 -8.02 15.10 -72.05
C GLN A 859 -8.84 15.88 -73.10
N GLN A 860 -8.57 15.68 -74.40
CA GLN A 860 -9.33 16.30 -75.48
C GLN A 860 -10.80 15.83 -75.49
N GLU A 861 -11.04 14.54 -75.26
CA GLU A 861 -12.40 13.99 -75.13
C GLU A 861 -13.12 14.52 -73.87
N PHE A 862 -12.43 14.61 -72.73
CA PHE A 862 -13.02 15.15 -71.50
C PHE A 862 -13.35 16.64 -71.59
N ASP A 863 -12.53 17.41 -72.31
CA ASP A 863 -12.76 18.82 -72.55
C ASP A 863 -13.90 19.04 -73.57
N SER A 864 -14.04 18.20 -74.60
CA SER A 864 -15.14 18.30 -75.57
C SER A 864 -16.51 18.00 -74.96
N LEU A 865 -16.56 17.10 -73.98
CA LEU A 865 -17.76 16.75 -73.21
C LEU A 865 -18.02 17.67 -72.01
N ASP A 866 -17.13 18.64 -71.74
CA ASP A 866 -17.16 19.57 -70.60
C ASP A 866 -17.44 18.88 -69.25
N THR A 867 -16.71 17.80 -69.00
CA THR A 867 -16.87 16.91 -67.84
C THR A 867 -16.36 17.52 -66.54
N GLY A 868 -15.48 18.53 -66.63
CA GLY A 868 -14.76 19.08 -65.49
C GLY A 868 -13.66 18.18 -64.91
N LEU A 869 -13.30 17.10 -65.60
CA LEU A 869 -12.21 16.18 -65.22
C LEU A 869 -10.88 16.61 -65.86
N LEU A 870 -9.78 16.34 -65.17
CA LEU A 870 -8.42 16.48 -65.67
C LEU A 870 -7.70 15.15 -65.55
N VAL A 871 -7.23 14.63 -66.68
CA VAL A 871 -6.38 13.46 -66.74
C VAL A 871 -5.04 13.83 -66.10
N THR A 872 -4.67 13.10 -65.05
CA THR A 872 -3.38 13.25 -64.37
C THR A 872 -2.33 12.35 -65.02
N GLY A 873 -2.75 11.19 -65.53
CA GLY A 873 -1.94 10.31 -66.36
C GLY A 873 -2.72 9.06 -66.75
N ALA A 874 -2.33 8.44 -67.86
CA ALA A 874 -2.79 7.14 -68.28
C ALA A 874 -1.57 6.22 -68.33
N TYR A 875 -1.53 5.22 -67.46
CA TYR A 875 -0.37 4.35 -67.28
C TYR A 875 -0.70 2.96 -67.78
N LEU A 876 0.07 2.48 -68.74
CA LEU A 876 0.05 1.08 -69.11
C LEU A 876 0.52 0.29 -67.89
N GLN A 877 -0.19 -0.75 -67.48
CA GLN A 877 0.20 -1.60 -66.36
C GLN A 877 0.96 -2.81 -66.89
N SER A 878 0.35 -3.52 -67.83
CA SER A 878 0.89 -4.69 -68.50
C SER A 878 0.76 -4.50 -70.01
N VAL A 879 1.79 -4.94 -70.73
CA VAL A 879 1.74 -5.16 -72.17
C VAL A 879 2.39 -6.50 -72.40
N HIS A 880 1.63 -7.46 -72.90
CA HIS A 880 2.16 -8.79 -73.16
C HIS A 880 1.56 -9.37 -74.42
N PRO A 881 2.33 -10.23 -75.12
CA PRO A 881 1.76 -11.03 -76.17
C PRO A 881 0.74 -12.02 -75.56
N PRO A 882 -0.21 -12.52 -76.36
CA PRO A 882 -1.13 -13.55 -75.92
C PRO A 882 -0.40 -14.75 -75.30
N ILE A 883 -1.01 -15.37 -74.29
CA ILE A 883 -0.39 -16.45 -73.50
C ILE A 883 0.10 -17.59 -74.39
N GLU A 884 -0.56 -17.82 -75.54
CA GLU A 884 -0.26 -18.86 -76.50
C GLU A 884 1.18 -18.79 -77.08
N VAL A 885 1.85 -17.64 -77.03
CA VAL A 885 3.20 -17.44 -77.62
C VAL A 885 4.29 -17.04 -76.62
N ALA A 886 3.97 -16.99 -75.32
CA ALA A 886 4.81 -16.33 -74.33
C ALA A 886 6.08 -17.11 -73.92
N ASP A 887 6.06 -18.45 -74.01
CA ASP A 887 7.22 -19.31 -73.67
C ASP A 887 8.43 -19.04 -74.57
N SER A 888 8.18 -18.82 -75.87
CA SER A 888 9.23 -18.50 -76.84
C SER A 888 9.93 -17.18 -76.53
N PHE A 889 9.20 -16.22 -75.96
CA PHE A 889 9.75 -14.91 -75.60
C PHE A 889 10.60 -14.97 -74.32
N ARG A 890 10.16 -15.76 -73.32
CA ARG A 890 10.90 -15.97 -72.06
C ARG A 890 12.28 -16.58 -72.25
N ALA A 891 12.41 -17.52 -73.19
CA ALA A 891 13.68 -18.20 -73.46
C ALA A 891 14.80 -17.22 -73.85
N VAL A 892 14.47 -16.16 -74.61
CA VAL A 892 15.44 -15.16 -75.07
C VAL A 892 15.87 -14.24 -73.92
N VAL A 893 14.95 -13.87 -73.04
CA VAL A 893 15.23 -12.99 -71.89
C VAL A 893 16.14 -13.69 -70.87
N ASN A 894 15.84 -14.95 -70.52
CA ASN A 894 16.60 -15.72 -69.53
C ASN A 894 18.10 -15.84 -69.88
N ALA A 895 18.42 -16.02 -71.16
CA ALA A 895 19.80 -16.10 -71.62
C ALA A 895 20.59 -14.79 -71.41
N HIS A 896 19.91 -13.64 -71.44
CA HIS A 896 20.55 -12.34 -71.23
C HIS A 896 20.83 -12.06 -69.76
N GLU A 897 19.92 -12.47 -68.88
CA GLU A 897 20.07 -12.30 -67.42
C GLU A 897 21.22 -13.15 -66.86
N GLU A 898 21.37 -14.38 -67.33
CA GLU A 898 22.44 -15.30 -66.91
C GLU A 898 23.84 -14.69 -67.14
N LYS A 899 24.02 -14.01 -68.28
CA LYS A 899 25.27 -13.30 -68.59
C LYS A 899 25.58 -12.20 -67.58
N ILE A 900 24.58 -11.41 -67.17
CA ILE A 900 24.78 -10.26 -66.25
C ILE A 900 25.09 -10.76 -64.84
N MET A 901 24.42 -11.83 -64.40
CA MET A 901 24.66 -12.43 -63.08
C MET A 901 26.13 -12.84 -62.90
N LEU A 902 26.71 -13.48 -63.91
CA LEU A 902 28.11 -13.93 -63.86
C LEU A 902 29.11 -12.78 -63.70
N ILE A 903 28.85 -11.62 -64.31
CA ILE A 903 29.71 -10.43 -64.18
C ILE A 903 29.67 -9.89 -62.75
N ASN A 904 28.47 -9.74 -62.18
CA ASN A 904 28.30 -9.18 -60.84
C ASN A 904 28.92 -10.06 -59.74
N LEU A 905 28.86 -11.40 -59.89
CA LEU A 905 29.49 -12.33 -58.96
C LEU A 905 31.02 -12.18 -58.93
N ALA A 906 31.64 -11.93 -60.08
CA ALA A 906 33.08 -11.74 -60.17
C ALA A 906 33.53 -10.45 -59.46
N GLU A 907 32.79 -9.35 -59.62
CA GLU A 907 33.07 -8.07 -58.96
C GLU A 907 32.86 -8.13 -57.44
N ALA A 908 31.79 -8.79 -56.99
CA ALA A 908 31.52 -8.96 -55.57
C ALA A 908 32.67 -9.72 -54.86
N TYR A 909 33.16 -10.80 -55.48
CA TYR A 909 34.29 -11.56 -54.94
C TYR A 909 35.56 -10.72 -54.81
N HIS A 910 35.87 -9.88 -55.81
CA HIS A 910 37.02 -8.97 -55.77
C HIS A 910 36.91 -7.96 -54.61
N ASN A 911 35.74 -7.35 -54.44
CA ASN A 911 35.49 -6.32 -53.42
C ASN A 911 35.49 -6.87 -51.99
N GLU A 912 35.24 -8.16 -51.79
CA GLU A 912 35.28 -8.80 -50.47
C GLU A 912 36.71 -9.21 -50.07
N GLN A 913 37.48 -9.80 -50.98
CA GLN A 913 38.77 -10.40 -50.63
C GLN A 913 39.85 -9.34 -50.34
N LEU A 914 39.86 -8.21 -51.06
CA LEU A 914 40.90 -7.19 -50.91
C LEU A 914 40.88 -6.53 -49.52
N PRO A 915 39.74 -6.04 -48.99
CA PRO A 915 39.68 -5.44 -47.65
C PRO A 915 39.99 -6.44 -46.52
N LEU A 916 39.54 -7.70 -46.68
CA LEU A 916 39.82 -8.77 -45.71
C LEU A 916 41.32 -9.06 -45.58
N ALA A 917 42.05 -9.06 -46.71
CA ALA A 917 43.50 -9.22 -46.71
C ALA A 917 44.21 -8.04 -46.02
N HIS A 918 43.78 -6.81 -46.32
CA HIS A 918 44.33 -5.60 -45.69
C HIS A 918 44.06 -5.56 -44.17
N GLY A 919 42.84 -5.91 -43.75
CA GLY A 919 42.45 -5.95 -42.33
C GLY A 919 43.26 -6.97 -41.54
N LYS A 920 43.49 -8.17 -42.10
CA LYS A 920 44.38 -9.18 -41.49
C LYS A 920 45.82 -8.70 -41.36
N GLY A 921 46.30 -7.96 -42.36
CA GLY A 921 47.63 -7.33 -42.32
C GLY A 921 47.78 -6.34 -41.17
N GLU A 922 46.85 -5.40 -41.03
CA GLU A 922 46.86 -4.45 -39.91
C GLU A 922 46.75 -5.13 -38.55
N GLN A 923 45.89 -6.14 -38.44
CA GLN A 923 45.71 -6.87 -37.19
C GLN A 923 47.02 -7.52 -36.72
N ASN A 924 47.76 -8.14 -37.64
CA ASN A 924 49.05 -8.75 -37.31
C ASN A 924 50.09 -7.72 -36.86
N ILE A 925 50.12 -6.54 -37.48
CA ILE A 925 51.03 -5.45 -37.08
C ILE A 925 50.71 -4.99 -35.65
N ARG A 926 49.44 -4.72 -35.35
CA ARG A 926 49.03 -4.28 -34.00
C ARG A 926 49.32 -5.33 -32.93
N LEU A 927 49.12 -6.62 -33.24
CA LEU A 927 49.46 -7.70 -32.32
C LEU A 927 50.97 -7.76 -32.03
N ALA A 928 51.81 -7.56 -33.06
CA ALA A 928 53.25 -7.52 -32.89
C ALA A 928 53.71 -6.32 -32.04
N GLU A 929 53.09 -5.14 -32.23
CA GLU A 929 53.37 -3.95 -31.42
C GLU A 929 52.96 -4.13 -29.96
N ALA A 930 51.77 -4.70 -29.72
CA ALA A 930 51.29 -4.99 -28.37
C ALA A 930 52.24 -5.98 -27.65
N TYR A 931 52.65 -7.05 -28.34
CA TYR A 931 53.61 -8.01 -27.82
C TYR A 931 54.96 -7.36 -27.47
N ARG A 932 55.47 -6.49 -28.34
CA ARG A 932 56.70 -5.72 -28.06
C ARG A 932 56.55 -4.90 -26.78
N GLN A 933 55.44 -4.19 -26.61
CA GLN A 933 55.22 -3.35 -25.44
C GLN A 933 55.10 -4.18 -24.15
N GLU A 934 54.45 -5.33 -24.20
CA GLU A 934 54.34 -6.25 -23.06
C GLU A 934 55.72 -6.72 -22.59
N ILE A 935 56.59 -7.15 -23.52
CA ILE A 935 57.95 -7.61 -23.21
C ILE A 935 58.78 -6.49 -22.58
N VAL A 936 58.70 -5.26 -23.11
CA VAL A 936 59.42 -4.10 -22.55
C VAL A 936 58.96 -3.80 -21.13
N ASN A 937 57.64 -3.65 -20.92
CA ASN A 937 57.08 -3.35 -19.61
C ASN A 937 57.42 -4.44 -18.58
N ARG A 938 57.39 -5.70 -19.00
CA ARG A 938 57.74 -6.83 -18.14
C ARG A 938 59.22 -6.82 -17.75
N ALA A 939 60.12 -6.58 -18.72
CA ALA A 939 61.54 -6.50 -18.45
C ALA A 939 61.89 -5.34 -17.50
N GLU A 940 61.27 -4.17 -17.69
CA GLU A 940 61.42 -3.02 -16.78
C GLU A 940 60.91 -3.35 -15.37
N GLY A 941 59.71 -3.92 -15.24
CA GLY A 941 59.14 -4.29 -13.95
C GLY A 941 59.95 -5.38 -13.22
N GLU A 942 60.47 -6.38 -13.95
CA GLU A 942 61.35 -7.41 -13.39
C GLU A 942 62.69 -6.79 -12.93
N GLY A 943 63.24 -5.84 -13.69
CA GLY A 943 64.43 -5.08 -13.32
C GLY A 943 64.24 -4.28 -12.04
N GLU A 944 63.18 -3.47 -11.95
CA GLU A 944 62.86 -2.71 -10.73
C GLU A 944 62.65 -3.61 -9.51
N ARG A 945 61.95 -4.74 -9.70
CA ARG A 945 61.73 -5.72 -8.65
C ARG A 945 63.07 -6.29 -8.14
N PHE A 946 63.97 -6.63 -9.04
CA PHE A 946 65.30 -7.15 -8.68
C PHE A 946 66.09 -6.13 -7.87
N VAL A 947 66.12 -4.87 -8.32
CA VAL A 947 66.80 -3.77 -7.62
C VAL A 947 66.27 -3.62 -6.18
N ARG A 948 64.94 -3.58 -6.00
CA ARG A 948 64.33 -3.52 -4.66
C ARG A 948 64.65 -4.74 -3.80
N MET A 949 64.82 -5.92 -4.41
CA MET A 949 65.19 -7.13 -3.69
C MET A 949 66.63 -7.07 -3.18
N CYS A 950 67.56 -6.57 -4.01
CA CYS A 950 68.95 -6.31 -3.60
C CYS A 950 69.02 -5.30 -2.46
N GLU A 951 68.31 -4.17 -2.56
CA GLU A 951 68.27 -3.16 -1.51
C GLU A 951 67.76 -3.71 -0.17
N ASN A 952 66.76 -4.60 -0.20
CA ASN A 952 66.24 -5.25 1.00
C ASN A 952 67.20 -6.29 1.57
N TYR A 953 67.88 -7.05 0.70
CA TYR A 953 68.90 -8.02 1.10
C TYR A 953 70.05 -7.33 1.86
N ASP A 954 70.56 -6.20 1.33
CA ASP A 954 71.64 -5.45 1.96
C ASP A 954 71.26 -4.90 3.34
N ARG A 955 69.99 -4.53 3.55
CA ARG A 955 69.51 -3.99 4.83
C ARG A 955 69.20 -5.07 5.87
N PHE A 956 68.77 -6.26 5.44
CA PHE A 956 68.27 -7.30 6.33
C PHE A 956 68.76 -8.68 5.88
N GLN A 957 70.08 -8.86 5.85
CA GLN A 957 70.72 -10.01 5.22
C GLN A 957 70.27 -11.36 5.80
N GLU A 958 70.24 -11.51 7.12
CA GLU A 958 69.87 -12.79 7.77
C GLU A 958 68.39 -13.13 7.54
N ALA A 959 67.49 -12.16 7.73
CA ALA A 959 66.06 -12.36 7.54
C ALA A 959 65.71 -12.65 6.08
N THR A 960 66.37 -11.96 5.14
CA THR A 960 66.16 -12.17 3.71
C THR A 960 66.74 -13.50 3.26
N THR A 961 67.90 -13.91 3.78
CA THR A 961 68.50 -15.23 3.49
C THR A 961 67.61 -16.36 4.00
N LEU A 962 67.10 -16.26 5.24
CA LEU A 962 66.19 -17.26 5.79
C LEU A 962 64.88 -17.33 4.99
N ARG A 963 64.31 -16.17 4.63
CA ARG A 963 63.12 -16.11 3.78
C ARG A 963 63.35 -16.77 2.43
N LEU A 964 64.42 -16.41 1.72
CA LEU A 964 64.78 -16.98 0.43
C LEU A 964 65.00 -18.48 0.53
N TYR A 965 65.63 -18.96 1.61
CA TYR A 965 65.80 -20.38 1.87
C TYR A 965 64.45 -21.09 2.04
N LEU A 966 63.54 -20.54 2.85
CA LEU A 966 62.19 -21.11 3.05
C LEU A 966 61.33 -21.08 1.79
N GLU A 967 61.37 -19.99 1.02
CA GLU A 967 60.70 -19.88 -0.28
C GLU A 967 61.27 -20.88 -1.29
N THR A 968 62.60 -21.08 -1.30
CA THR A 968 63.26 -22.09 -2.16
C THR A 968 62.85 -23.50 -1.75
N VAL A 969 62.80 -23.81 -0.45
CA VAL A 969 62.33 -25.10 0.06
C VAL A 969 60.88 -25.36 -0.34
N GLU A 970 60.02 -24.35 -0.28
CA GLU A 970 58.63 -24.48 -0.74
C GLU A 970 58.54 -24.65 -2.25
N SER A 971 59.35 -23.93 -3.03
CA SER A 971 59.41 -24.05 -4.49
C SER A 971 59.89 -25.43 -4.94
N VAL A 972 60.87 -26.01 -4.27
CA VAL A 972 61.46 -27.30 -4.65
C VAL A 972 60.63 -28.48 -4.13
N LEU A 973 60.00 -28.33 -2.97
CA LEU A 973 59.18 -29.38 -2.34
C LEU A 973 57.72 -28.93 -2.14
N PRO A 974 57.01 -28.45 -3.17
CA PRO A 974 55.67 -27.89 -3.01
C PRO A 974 54.70 -28.96 -2.49
N GLY A 975 53.87 -28.59 -1.50
CA GLY A 975 52.83 -29.49 -0.96
C GLY A 975 53.31 -30.58 0.01
N MET A 976 54.62 -30.75 0.21
CA MET A 976 55.15 -31.63 1.26
C MET A 976 55.08 -30.95 2.64
N LYS A 977 54.83 -31.74 3.70
CA LYS A 977 54.84 -31.23 5.08
C LYS A 977 56.28 -31.03 5.53
N LYS A 978 56.67 -29.80 5.90
CA LYS A 978 58.00 -29.49 6.46
C LYS A 978 57.88 -29.22 7.95
N PHE A 979 58.95 -29.52 8.68
CA PHE A 979 59.06 -29.36 10.12
C PHE A 979 60.34 -28.57 10.43
N ILE A 980 60.23 -27.55 11.28
CA ILE A 980 61.38 -26.76 11.76
C ILE A 980 61.54 -27.05 13.25
N LEU A 981 62.73 -27.48 13.66
CA LEU A 981 63.09 -27.73 15.05
C LEU A 981 63.98 -26.60 15.54
N ASP A 982 63.59 -25.97 16.65
CA ASP A 982 64.42 -25.02 17.38
C ASP A 982 65.19 -25.78 18.48
N GLU A 983 66.51 -25.87 18.34
CA GLU A 983 67.37 -26.61 19.26
C GLU A 983 67.62 -25.89 20.60
N GLN A 984 67.27 -24.61 20.76
CA GLN A 984 67.61 -23.86 21.97
C GLN A 984 66.62 -23.97 23.13
N ARG A 985 65.46 -24.61 22.95
CA ARG A 985 64.44 -24.74 24.01
C ARG A 985 64.18 -26.20 24.36
N ASN A 986 64.88 -26.65 25.40
CA ASN A 986 64.83 -28.00 25.96
C ASN A 986 63.52 -28.27 26.74
N GLY A 987 62.38 -28.24 26.05
CA GLY A 987 61.04 -28.52 26.58
C GLY A 987 60.00 -28.54 25.47
N ARG A 988 59.41 -29.71 25.22
CA ARG A 988 58.57 -30.08 24.06
C ARG A 988 57.34 -29.18 23.84
N GLU A 989 57.18 -28.73 22.59
CA GLU A 989 56.00 -28.67 21.67
C GLU A 989 56.24 -27.52 20.66
N GLU A 990 55.84 -27.49 19.37
CA GLU A 990 54.79 -28.12 18.59
C GLU A 990 55.26 -28.21 17.10
N LEU A 991 55.02 -29.35 16.40
CA LEU A 991 55.39 -29.53 14.99
C LEU A 991 54.43 -28.73 14.07
N THR A 992 54.88 -27.58 13.54
CA THR A 992 54.07 -26.84 12.57
C THR A 992 54.23 -27.41 11.17
N VAL A 993 53.18 -28.06 10.66
CA VAL A 993 53.06 -28.53 9.28
C VAL A 993 52.72 -27.34 8.37
N PHE A 994 53.62 -26.99 7.45
CA PHE A 994 53.34 -25.97 6.43
C PHE A 994 52.58 -26.56 5.24
N GLY A 995 51.41 -25.99 4.96
CA GLY A 995 50.84 -25.94 3.60
C GLY A 995 51.09 -24.54 3.02
N SER A 996 51.20 -24.43 1.70
CA SER A 996 51.71 -23.24 0.98
C SER A 996 51.21 -21.87 1.48
N LYS A 997 49.94 -21.74 1.88
CA LYS A 997 49.36 -20.48 2.40
C LYS A 997 49.85 -20.06 3.80
N LYS A 998 50.35 -20.97 4.62
CA LYS A 998 50.77 -20.67 6.01
C LYS A 998 52.23 -20.19 6.12
N ILE A 999 53.05 -20.39 5.10
CA ILE A 999 54.44 -19.88 5.07
C ILE A 999 54.44 -18.35 5.02
N GLU A 1000 53.55 -17.76 4.23
CA GLU A 1000 53.36 -16.30 4.13
C GLU A 1000 52.96 -15.68 5.49
N THR A 1001 52.12 -16.39 6.25
CA THR A 1001 51.69 -15.97 7.60
C THR A 1001 52.80 -16.12 8.64
N LEU A 1002 53.58 -17.20 8.57
CA LEU A 1002 54.74 -17.41 9.45
C LEU A 1002 55.82 -16.36 9.19
N MET A 1003 56.11 -16.06 7.91
CA MET A 1003 57.04 -14.99 7.53
C MET A 1003 56.59 -13.64 8.10
N ASN A 1004 55.31 -13.31 7.99
CA ASN A 1004 54.77 -12.07 8.58
C ASN A 1004 54.88 -12.04 10.11
N ASN A 1005 54.75 -13.18 10.79
CA ASN A 1005 54.84 -13.26 12.24
C ASN A 1005 56.31 -13.26 12.74
N LEU A 1006 57.22 -13.97 12.09
CA LEU A 1006 58.65 -13.95 12.40
C LEU A 1006 59.26 -12.55 12.20
N THR A 1007 58.82 -11.82 11.16
CA THR A 1007 59.23 -10.43 10.95
C THR A 1007 58.74 -9.51 12.08
N ARG A 1008 57.60 -9.81 12.71
CA ARG A 1008 57.06 -9.07 13.87
C ARG A 1008 57.78 -9.41 15.18
N GLU A 1009 58.19 -10.65 15.39
CA GLU A 1009 58.84 -11.09 16.62
C GLU A 1009 60.32 -10.71 16.69
N PHE A 1010 61.06 -10.83 15.59
CA PHE A 1010 62.50 -10.52 15.57
C PHE A 1010 62.83 -9.03 15.36
N PHE A 1011 61.85 -8.20 14.95
CA PHE A 1011 62.05 -6.76 14.74
C PHE A 1011 60.96 -5.91 15.44
N PRO A 1012 61.06 -5.70 16.77
CA PRO A 1012 60.05 -4.98 17.55
C PRO A 1012 59.91 -3.49 17.19
N ARG A 1013 60.85 -2.94 16.40
CA ARG A 1013 60.89 -1.52 15.99
C ARG A 1013 60.22 -1.22 14.64
N ALA A 1014 59.60 -2.19 13.98
CA ALA A 1014 58.78 -1.94 12.78
C ALA A 1014 57.35 -1.45 13.12
N LYS A 1015 57.18 -0.66 14.19
CA LYS A 1015 55.88 -0.17 14.66
C LYS A 1015 55.46 1.19 14.08
N GLN A 1016 56.16 1.71 13.07
CA GLN A 1016 55.95 3.09 12.60
C GLN A 1016 55.81 3.32 11.09
N GLN A 1017 55.77 2.29 10.24
CA GLN A 1017 55.40 2.50 8.84
C GLN A 1017 54.32 1.50 8.41
N ASN A 1018 53.15 2.05 8.08
CA ASN A 1018 52.02 1.39 7.43
C ASN A 1018 52.43 0.89 6.04
N LEU A 1019 53.19 -0.20 5.99
CA LEU A 1019 53.33 -1.00 4.79
C LEU A 1019 52.37 -2.17 4.92
N LYS A 1020 51.16 -1.98 4.37
CA LYS A 1020 50.27 -3.10 4.03
C LYS A 1020 50.82 -3.80 2.77
N PRO A 1021 50.65 -5.13 2.66
CA PRO A 1021 51.14 -5.90 1.53
C PRO A 1021 50.53 -5.44 0.21
#